data_AF-A0A0B9H2Y5-F1
#
_entry.id   AF-A0A0B9H2Y5-F1
#
_cell.length_a   1.000
_cell.length_b   1.000
_cell.length_c   1.000
_cell.angle_alpha   90.00
_cell.angle_beta   90.00
_cell.angle_gamma   90.00
#
_symmetry.space_group_name_H-M   'P 1'
#
loop_
_entity.id
_entity.type
_entity.pdbx_description
1 polymer ?
#
loop_
_entity_poly.entity_id
_entity_poly.type
_entity_poly.pdbx_seq_one_letter_code
_entity_poly.pdbx_strand_id
1 'polypeptide(L)'
;MKVRHSTLALAIATLLAGCGAEDNKDISGKQDNVYPPTVRGEVTIPALHVGAGVKGIYQYFDPNPAARPEGASQYRWLLADDTEIGIAQELYLVEQHLGEQVRFCVTPVAEGTANTIGAQSCSEPKQVQPPLGTPPQANDVTIGDMAPMVGDVIEGEYQYYHPEGVAEGDSVLSWLADGEAIDGADDSRLTLLAHQTEGKQLAFCVEPKTQQDFPVAGEIVCSELTAPVAVKPGSAPEVEAGSVAVDGQPFVGASLTGKYTYFDADGDLEGTSQYRWLRDNNAIEGATETAYSVANADDGYYLSFCVTPVSETGSPTVGEEVCQQMDEAISVKVETPPQASSVEAVVLSGGLPEVGETLVGQYQYEQAEGAEEGQSTAQWKVDGVVSEVSCDVAQSCQYTLSGDDLGKMIEYCVTPVTYLGTPADQAYCSPAVEPMGITLTGALEYDQKLTAVVYGYDGNANTDGRWLVDTSNQNGPAGDSNPTEQATGNEYIIGVRAQGNDSNGNGVVDDYDWAVQGHVVDARHFIGKGVQYCLNTQSYGTKCVSAADFDSVSGGLLTDASNAALRVIEPIRIVDFNGYKYHRPLTQAETVHKGELGAGLPQASEILAANGIDWALFAQITNGEKPALNSCRNLYQDGGDWHLPISQFTAGKYVPNYYEADGNQPPASSANSMIKLTKELISNVDLEVELSPVYGWPLGTALKLPYGSASRLAADTQNYNVVRFYQNGGTANNYTEEQAPLITCVSLTAN
;
A
#
# COMPACT_ATOMS: atom_id res chain seq x y z
N MET A 1 24.92 0.20 59.30
CA MET A 1 25.36 -1.22 59.31
C MET A 1 26.26 -1.46 58.10
N LYS A 2 27.32 -2.25 58.27
CA LYS A 2 28.53 -2.34 57.43
C LYS A 2 28.36 -3.14 56.11
N VAL A 3 28.93 -2.61 55.01
CA VAL A 3 30.01 -3.19 54.15
C VAL A 3 29.74 -4.38 53.17
N ARG A 4 30.10 -4.11 51.89
CA ARG A 4 30.75 -4.90 50.77
C ARG A 4 30.08 -6.07 50.01
N HIS A 5 30.01 -5.86 48.69
CA HIS A 5 30.67 -6.56 47.55
C HIS A 5 31.21 -8.01 47.73
N SER A 6 30.82 -8.89 46.79
CA SER A 6 31.66 -9.98 46.26
C SER A 6 31.26 -10.39 44.82
N THR A 7 32.18 -10.15 43.89
CA THR A 7 32.70 -11.01 42.81
C THR A 7 31.79 -12.05 42.12
N LEU A 8 31.72 -11.99 40.78
CA LEU A 8 31.56 -13.18 39.93
C LEU A 8 32.50 -13.10 38.73
N ALA A 9 33.39 -14.09 38.62
CA ALA A 9 34.20 -14.35 37.44
C ALA A 9 33.45 -15.34 36.53
N LEU A 10 33.48 -15.11 35.22
CA LEU A 10 33.15 -16.16 34.25
C LEU A 10 34.12 -16.09 33.07
N ALA A 11 34.92 -17.14 32.95
CA ALA A 11 35.76 -17.43 31.79
C ALA A 11 34.90 -18.15 30.74
N ILE A 12 35.03 -17.75 29.47
CA ILE A 12 34.63 -18.57 28.32
C ILE A 12 35.76 -18.53 27.30
N ALA A 13 36.27 -19.71 26.97
CA ALA A 13 37.14 -19.97 25.82
C ALA A 13 36.63 -21.24 25.13
N THR A 14 36.43 -21.19 23.80
CA THR A 14 36.50 -22.25 22.75
C THR A 14 35.65 -21.81 21.53
N LEU A 15 35.89 -22.11 20.24
CA LEU A 15 37.01 -22.50 19.34
C LEU A 15 36.39 -22.69 17.91
N LEU A 16 37.08 -22.23 16.85
CA LEU A 16 37.17 -22.72 15.43
C LEU A 16 35.96 -22.91 14.47
N ALA A 17 36.04 -22.29 13.27
CA ALA A 17 36.11 -22.89 11.91
C ALA A 17 36.17 -21.75 10.85
N GLY A 18 37.18 -21.65 9.95
CA GLY A 18 37.20 -22.15 8.56
C GLY A 18 36.29 -21.31 7.62
N CYS A 19 36.67 -20.72 6.47
CA CYS A 19 37.65 -21.02 5.43
C CYS A 19 37.97 -19.73 4.64
N GLY A 20 39.18 -19.59 4.08
CA GLY A 20 39.30 -19.53 2.63
C GLY A 20 40.77 -19.55 2.22
N ALA A 21 41.31 -20.75 2.08
CA ALA A 21 42.44 -20.98 1.19
C ALA A 21 41.85 -21.21 -0.20
N GLU A 22 42.03 -20.24 -1.11
CA GLU A 22 41.94 -20.49 -2.54
C GLU A 22 43.28 -20.13 -3.19
N ASP A 23 43.81 -21.14 -3.87
CA ASP A 23 44.77 -21.10 -4.97
C ASP A 23 46.19 -20.62 -4.69
N ASN A 24 46.92 -21.43 -3.93
CA ASN A 24 48.35 -21.59 -4.19
C ASN A 24 48.55 -22.67 -5.27
N LYS A 25 48.36 -22.27 -6.53
CA LYS A 25 48.89 -22.98 -7.70
C LYS A 25 49.64 -22.00 -8.59
N ASP A 26 50.95 -22.25 -8.62
CA ASP A 26 51.94 -21.75 -9.57
C ASP A 26 52.45 -20.31 -9.36
N ILE A 27 53.52 -20.17 -8.56
CA ILE A 27 54.56 -19.18 -8.85
C ILE A 27 55.88 -19.92 -8.97
N SER A 28 56.09 -20.44 -10.17
CA SER A 28 57.42 -20.50 -10.75
C SER A 28 58.05 -19.10 -10.74
N GLY A 29 59.06 -18.87 -9.90
CA GLY A 29 59.93 -17.70 -9.97
C GLY A 29 60.12 -16.98 -8.65
N LYS A 30 61.38 -16.77 -8.26
CA LYS A 30 61.79 -15.88 -7.16
C LYS A 30 60.99 -14.57 -7.18
N GLN A 31 60.13 -14.31 -6.19
CA GLN A 31 59.70 -12.95 -5.84
C GLN A 31 59.55 -12.79 -4.33
N ASP A 32 60.06 -11.66 -3.85
CA ASP A 32 60.23 -11.27 -2.45
C ASP A 32 58.88 -10.92 -1.79
N ASN A 33 58.51 -11.63 -0.71
CA ASN A 33 57.40 -11.21 0.14
C ASN A 33 57.84 -9.98 0.97
N VAL A 34 57.54 -8.76 0.48
CA VAL A 34 57.78 -7.51 1.21
C VAL A 34 56.63 -7.26 2.20
N TYR A 35 56.92 -7.18 3.49
CA TYR A 35 55.95 -6.92 4.56
C TYR A 35 55.83 -5.41 4.86
N PRO A 36 54.66 -4.91 5.31
CA PRO A 36 54.51 -3.51 5.70
C PRO A 36 55.26 -3.16 7.00
N PRO A 37 55.68 -1.89 7.19
CA PRO A 37 56.27 -1.44 8.45
C PRO A 37 55.24 -1.48 9.59
N THR A 38 55.73 -1.48 10.82
CA THR A 38 54.93 -1.55 12.05
C THR A 38 55.53 -0.62 13.12
N VAL A 39 54.77 -0.36 14.18
CA VAL A 39 55.31 0.27 15.39
C VAL A 39 55.87 -0.81 16.29
N ARG A 40 57.09 -0.63 16.80
CA ARG A 40 57.69 -1.50 17.80
C ARG A 40 57.48 -0.92 19.19
N GLY A 41 56.77 -1.65 20.04
CA GLY A 41 56.40 -1.18 21.38
C GLY A 41 55.14 -0.32 21.37
N GLU A 42 54.94 0.48 22.42
CA GLU A 42 53.75 1.31 22.60
C GLU A 42 53.96 2.73 22.06
N VAL A 43 52.88 3.31 21.54
CA VAL A 43 52.81 4.74 21.22
C VAL A 43 52.48 5.49 22.51
N THR A 44 53.19 6.56 22.84
CA THR A 44 53.01 7.29 24.11
C THR A 44 53.01 8.80 23.92
N ILE A 45 52.43 9.51 24.89
CA ILE A 45 52.35 10.98 24.94
C ILE A 45 52.72 11.49 26.35
N PRO A 46 53.27 12.72 26.49
CA PRO A 46 53.58 13.32 27.80
C PRO A 46 52.30 13.76 28.55
N ALA A 47 52.44 14.40 29.72
CA ALA A 47 51.32 15.06 30.37
C ALA A 47 50.88 16.28 29.54
N LEU A 48 49.57 16.53 29.50
CA LEU A 48 48.96 17.54 28.64
C LEU A 48 48.49 18.71 29.51
N HIS A 49 48.95 19.92 29.22
CA HIS A 49 48.51 21.14 29.90
C HIS A 49 48.17 22.19 28.84
N VAL A 50 47.15 23.00 29.08
CA VAL A 50 46.84 24.16 28.24
C VAL A 50 48.06 25.09 28.17
N GLY A 51 48.37 25.59 26.97
CA GLY A 51 49.54 26.42 26.67
C GLY A 51 50.85 25.64 26.40
N ALA A 52 50.84 24.30 26.46
CA ALA A 52 52.02 23.48 26.19
C ALA A 52 52.03 22.90 24.76
N GLY A 53 53.23 22.84 24.16
CA GLY A 53 53.50 22.05 22.96
C GLY A 53 53.91 20.62 23.34
N VAL A 54 53.16 19.62 22.87
CA VAL A 54 53.34 18.20 23.18
C VAL A 54 53.71 17.40 21.94
N LYS A 55 54.52 16.34 22.10
CA LYS A 55 55.01 15.50 20.99
C LYS A 55 54.63 14.05 21.18
N GLY A 56 54.10 13.42 20.14
CA GLY A 56 53.83 11.99 20.10
C GLY A 56 55.10 11.15 19.95
N ILE A 57 55.23 10.11 20.76
CA ILE A 57 56.44 9.27 20.86
C ILE A 57 56.11 7.86 20.37
N TYR A 58 56.85 7.36 19.37
CA TYR A 58 56.75 5.99 18.86
C TYR A 58 58.10 5.52 18.29
N GLN A 59 58.23 4.22 18.02
CA GLN A 59 59.41 3.64 17.37
C GLN A 59 59.01 2.90 16.09
N TYR A 60 59.48 3.38 14.94
CA TYR A 60 59.30 2.73 13.65
C TYR A 60 60.07 1.40 13.56
N PHE A 61 59.46 0.40 12.92
CA PHE A 61 60.08 -0.89 12.66
C PHE A 61 59.64 -1.52 11.34
N ASP A 62 60.59 -1.76 10.44
CA ASP A 62 60.36 -2.55 9.22
C ASP A 62 60.82 -4.01 9.45
N PRO A 63 59.92 -5.01 9.31
CA PRO A 63 60.24 -6.41 9.60
C PRO A 63 60.96 -7.14 8.46
N ASN A 64 61.23 -6.50 7.32
CA ASN A 64 61.89 -7.15 6.19
C ASN A 64 63.38 -7.41 6.47
N PRO A 65 63.99 -8.48 5.90
CA PRO A 65 65.40 -8.80 6.10
C PRO A 65 66.36 -7.66 5.74
N ALA A 66 65.99 -6.85 4.74
CA ALA A 66 66.57 -5.55 4.47
C ALA A 66 65.55 -4.47 4.88
N ALA A 67 65.62 -4.06 6.16
CA ALA A 67 64.72 -3.05 6.71
C ALA A 67 64.82 -1.73 5.93
N ARG A 68 63.67 -1.22 5.48
CA ARG A 68 63.60 0.04 4.74
C ARG A 68 63.58 1.22 5.71
N PRO A 69 64.24 2.35 5.38
CA PRO A 69 64.13 3.58 6.17
C PRO A 69 62.68 4.03 6.32
N GLU A 70 62.39 4.74 7.41
CA GLU A 70 61.10 5.39 7.61
C GLU A 70 60.94 6.54 6.62
N GLY A 71 59.83 6.52 5.88
CA GLY A 71 59.38 7.60 5.02
C GLY A 71 58.50 8.60 5.78
N ALA A 72 57.55 9.24 5.07
CA ALA A 72 56.63 10.20 5.66
C ALA A 72 55.48 9.49 6.42
N SER A 73 55.77 9.03 7.64
CA SER A 73 54.75 8.49 8.55
C SER A 73 53.66 9.53 8.83
N GLN A 74 52.42 9.05 8.92
CA GLN A 74 51.25 9.91 9.08
C GLN A 74 50.85 9.99 10.55
N TYR A 75 50.49 11.18 11.03
CA TYR A 75 50.16 11.45 12.42
C TYR A 75 48.75 12.00 12.56
N ARG A 76 48.08 11.66 13.66
CA ARG A 76 46.77 12.20 14.04
C ARG A 76 46.71 12.37 15.55
N TRP A 77 46.23 13.52 16.01
CA TRP A 77 45.82 13.75 17.38
C TRP A 77 44.30 13.71 17.41
N LEU A 78 43.73 12.86 18.26
CA LEU A 78 42.30 12.58 18.30
C LEU A 78 41.74 12.82 19.69
N LEU A 79 40.51 13.35 19.75
CA LEU A 79 39.68 13.38 20.96
C LEU A 79 39.03 12.00 21.22
N ALA A 80 38.29 11.86 22.32
CA ALA A 80 37.60 10.62 22.69
C ALA A 80 36.54 10.18 21.67
N ASP A 81 35.95 11.12 20.94
CA ASP A 81 34.94 10.90 19.90
C ASP A 81 35.53 10.72 18.48
N ASP A 82 36.86 10.56 18.39
CA ASP A 82 37.64 10.49 17.15
C ASP A 82 37.73 11.79 16.32
N THR A 83 37.34 12.94 16.89
CA THR A 83 37.58 14.24 16.29
C THR A 83 39.09 14.53 16.17
N GLU A 84 39.54 14.91 14.98
CA GLU A 84 40.96 15.22 14.71
C GLU A 84 41.30 16.68 15.06
N ILE A 85 42.30 16.84 15.91
CA ILE A 85 42.77 18.15 16.40
C ILE A 85 44.20 18.50 15.96
N GLY A 86 44.86 17.61 15.22
CA GLY A 86 46.17 17.88 14.65
C GLY A 86 46.75 16.72 13.84
N ILE A 87 47.53 17.04 12.80
CA ILE A 87 48.14 16.07 11.88
C ILE A 87 49.67 16.05 11.89
N ALA A 88 50.28 16.89 12.74
CA ALA A 88 51.71 16.89 12.97
C ALA A 88 52.07 15.97 14.14
N GLN A 89 53.34 15.57 14.23
CA GLN A 89 53.82 14.82 15.39
C GLN A 89 53.74 15.64 16.69
N GLU A 90 53.71 16.96 16.58
CA GLU A 90 53.57 17.91 17.69
C GLU A 90 52.19 18.59 17.64
N LEU A 91 51.61 18.83 18.82
CA LEU A 91 50.32 19.51 19.02
C LEU A 91 50.48 20.62 20.06
N TYR A 92 49.89 21.78 19.81
CA TYR A 92 49.80 22.86 20.78
C TYR A 92 48.42 22.89 21.43
N LEU A 93 48.36 22.86 22.77
CA LEU A 93 47.11 22.78 23.51
C LEU A 93 46.60 24.17 23.89
N VAL A 94 45.31 24.41 23.69
CA VAL A 94 44.61 25.68 23.97
C VAL A 94 43.43 25.43 24.91
N GLU A 95 42.82 26.49 25.45
CA GLU A 95 41.77 26.42 26.48
C GLU A 95 40.59 25.53 26.09
N GLN A 96 40.17 25.55 24.83
CA GLN A 96 39.10 24.68 24.32
C GLN A 96 39.38 23.17 24.46
N HIS A 97 40.64 22.79 24.68
CA HIS A 97 41.01 21.39 24.90
C HIS A 97 41.03 21.03 26.39
N LEU A 98 40.84 21.98 27.33
CA LEU A 98 40.88 21.72 28.76
C LEU A 98 39.84 20.65 29.15
N GLY A 99 40.27 19.64 29.90
CA GLY A 99 39.41 18.54 30.33
C GLY A 99 39.17 17.46 29.27
N GLU A 100 39.55 17.69 28.01
CA GLU A 100 39.40 16.71 26.93
C GLU A 100 40.40 15.56 27.03
N GLN A 101 39.98 14.38 26.56
CA GLN A 101 40.81 13.18 26.47
C GLN A 101 41.46 13.09 25.09
N VAL A 102 42.77 13.31 25.03
CA VAL A 102 43.53 13.38 23.78
C VAL A 102 44.43 12.16 23.63
N ARG A 103 44.46 11.55 22.45
CA ARG A 103 45.39 10.48 22.08
C ARG A 103 46.17 10.80 20.80
N PHE A 104 47.38 10.26 20.69
CA PHE A 104 48.21 10.37 19.50
C PHE A 104 48.25 9.06 18.74
N CYS A 105 47.98 9.11 17.44
CA CYS A 105 48.00 7.98 16.53
C CYS A 105 49.04 8.18 15.43
N VAL A 106 49.73 7.11 15.07
CA VAL A 106 50.70 7.08 13.99
C VAL A 106 50.45 5.91 13.05
N THR A 107 50.56 6.16 11.75
CA THR A 107 50.58 5.15 10.70
C THR A 107 51.99 5.14 10.09
N PRO A 108 52.83 4.13 10.39
CA PRO A 108 54.21 4.13 9.94
C PRO A 108 54.29 3.92 8.43
N VAL A 109 55.17 4.67 7.77
CA VAL A 109 55.40 4.57 6.32
C VAL A 109 56.87 4.26 6.06
N ALA A 110 57.14 3.27 5.22
CA ALA A 110 58.47 2.87 4.76
C ALA A 110 58.78 3.50 3.40
N GLU A 111 60.04 3.81 3.13
CA GLU A 111 60.48 4.16 1.77
C GLU A 111 60.42 2.93 0.84
N GLY A 112 59.83 3.06 -0.37
CA GLY A 112 59.77 1.96 -1.35
C GLY A 112 58.53 2.01 -2.24
N THR A 113 58.22 0.91 -2.95
CA THR A 113 57.08 0.85 -3.89
C THR A 113 56.06 -0.25 -3.60
N ALA A 114 56.35 -1.20 -2.70
CA ALA A 114 55.44 -2.31 -2.35
C ALA A 114 55.26 -2.39 -0.84
N ASN A 115 54.02 -2.55 -0.37
CA ASN A 115 53.65 -2.69 1.04
C ASN A 115 54.40 -1.67 1.94
N THR A 116 54.27 -0.39 1.62
CA THR A 116 55.01 0.70 2.30
C THR A 116 54.26 1.32 3.47
N ILE A 117 52.96 1.09 3.63
CA ILE A 117 52.14 1.71 4.68
C ILE A 117 51.75 0.63 5.69
N GLY A 118 52.05 0.87 6.97
CA GLY A 118 51.69 0.01 8.09
C GLY A 118 50.29 0.27 8.63
N ALA A 119 49.88 -0.53 9.61
CA ALA A 119 48.64 -0.29 10.36
C ALA A 119 48.82 0.87 11.35
N GLN A 120 47.74 1.63 11.58
CA GLN A 120 47.72 2.69 12.59
C GLN A 120 47.87 2.11 14.00
N SER A 121 48.62 2.79 14.86
CA SER A 121 48.74 2.51 16.29
C SER A 121 48.59 3.79 17.09
N CYS A 122 47.86 3.74 18.21
CA CYS A 122 47.53 4.91 19.02
C CYS A 122 48.04 4.76 20.46
N SER A 123 48.32 5.88 21.13
CA SER A 123 48.57 5.92 22.56
C SER A 123 47.29 5.74 23.37
N GLU A 124 47.44 5.38 24.65
CA GLU A 124 46.38 5.60 25.63
C GLU A 124 46.03 7.10 25.69
N PRO A 125 44.73 7.46 25.81
CA PRO A 125 44.31 8.85 25.92
C PRO A 125 44.75 9.45 27.27
N LYS A 126 45.07 10.74 27.26
CA LYS A 126 45.36 11.53 28.46
C LYS A 126 44.53 12.80 28.50
N GLN A 127 44.10 13.17 29.69
CA GLN A 127 43.29 14.36 29.89
C GLN A 127 44.18 15.61 29.87
N VAL A 128 43.73 16.66 29.18
CA VAL A 128 44.37 17.98 29.21
C VAL A 128 44.05 18.67 30.54
N GLN A 129 45.10 19.12 31.22
CA GLN A 129 45.04 19.76 32.53
C GLN A 129 45.13 21.29 32.40
N PRO A 130 44.76 22.05 33.46
CA PRO A 130 44.88 23.51 33.48
C PRO A 130 46.30 24.01 33.17
N PRO A 131 46.47 25.29 32.84
CA PRO A 131 47.79 25.90 32.67
C PRO A 131 48.67 25.70 33.92
N LEU A 132 49.97 25.52 33.72
CA LEU A 132 50.93 25.41 34.82
C LEU A 132 51.13 26.76 35.50
N GLY A 133 50.96 26.83 36.83
CA GLY A 133 51.26 28.02 37.64
C GLY A 133 50.69 27.94 39.05
N THR A 134 51.05 28.91 39.90
CA THR A 134 50.47 29.08 41.24
C THR A 134 49.09 29.75 41.10
N PRO A 135 48.02 29.26 41.75
CA PRO A 135 46.71 29.90 41.65
C PRO A 135 46.60 31.19 42.47
N PRO A 136 45.84 32.20 42.00
CA PRO A 136 45.49 33.39 42.78
C PRO A 136 44.42 33.08 43.86
N GLN A 137 44.15 34.05 44.72
CA GLN A 137 43.17 33.99 45.80
C GLN A 137 42.26 35.23 45.77
N ALA A 138 40.98 35.03 46.08
CA ALA A 138 40.00 36.10 46.34
C ALA A 138 39.78 36.19 47.84
N ASN A 139 40.08 37.34 48.42
CA ASN A 139 39.94 37.63 49.85
C ASN A 139 38.82 38.64 50.08
N ASP A 140 38.30 38.72 51.30
CA ASP A 140 37.30 39.71 51.73
C ASP A 140 36.07 39.79 50.80
N VAL A 141 35.57 38.64 50.32
CA VAL A 141 34.37 38.57 49.48
C VAL A 141 33.13 38.92 50.32
N THR A 142 32.48 40.04 50.00
CA THR A 142 31.36 40.59 50.80
C THR A 142 30.25 41.16 49.91
N ILE A 143 29.05 41.31 50.48
CA ILE A 143 27.91 42.02 49.87
C ILE A 143 27.62 43.27 50.71
N GLY A 144 27.39 44.41 50.06
CA GLY A 144 27.16 45.69 50.73
C GLY A 144 25.86 45.79 51.56
N ASP A 145 24.80 45.09 51.16
CA ASP A 145 23.52 45.05 51.87
C ASP A 145 23.12 43.61 52.27
N MET A 146 22.99 43.38 53.57
CA MET A 146 22.68 42.07 54.15
C MET A 146 21.20 41.85 54.46
N ALA A 147 20.34 42.86 54.28
CA ALA A 147 18.90 42.75 54.47
C ALA A 147 18.12 43.39 53.31
N PRO A 148 18.33 42.91 52.07
CA PRO A 148 17.83 43.60 50.90
C PRO A 148 16.35 43.28 50.62
N MET A 149 15.75 44.09 49.74
CA MET A 149 14.36 44.05 49.35
C MET A 149 14.24 44.02 47.82
N VAL A 150 13.15 43.45 47.29
CA VAL A 150 12.90 43.44 45.85
C VAL A 150 12.93 44.88 45.31
N GLY A 151 13.72 45.11 44.26
CA GLY A 151 13.96 46.39 43.62
C GLY A 151 15.27 47.07 44.02
N ASP A 152 15.97 46.59 45.06
CA ASP A 152 17.27 47.14 45.45
C ASP A 152 18.36 46.82 44.41
N VAL A 153 19.42 47.63 44.41
CA VAL A 153 20.67 47.34 43.68
C VAL A 153 21.77 47.10 44.70
N ILE A 154 22.22 45.87 44.81
CA ILE A 154 23.28 45.45 45.74
C ILE A 154 24.62 45.29 45.02
N GLU A 155 25.72 45.43 45.75
CA GLU A 155 27.09 45.39 45.20
C GLU A 155 27.94 44.38 45.98
N GLY A 156 28.70 43.57 45.24
CA GLY A 156 29.65 42.59 45.74
C GLY A 156 31.08 43.13 45.59
N GLU A 157 31.88 42.97 46.64
CA GLU A 157 33.27 43.44 46.70
C GLU A 157 34.21 42.28 47.09
N TYR A 158 35.45 42.30 46.56
CA TYR A 158 36.52 41.38 46.95
C TYR A 158 37.92 41.99 46.73
N GLN A 159 38.95 41.34 47.27
CA GLN A 159 40.36 41.67 47.06
C GLN A 159 41.12 40.53 46.41
N TYR A 160 41.73 40.78 45.24
CA TYR A 160 42.60 39.83 44.57
C TYR A 160 44.01 39.76 45.22
N TYR A 161 44.54 38.54 45.36
CA TYR A 161 45.90 38.29 45.83
C TYR A 161 46.59 37.18 45.04
N HIS A 162 47.86 37.38 44.67
CA HIS A 162 48.70 36.33 44.10
C HIS A 162 50.07 36.28 44.81
N PRO A 163 50.56 35.11 45.29
CA PRO A 163 51.82 35.02 46.04
C PRO A 163 53.06 35.56 45.32
N GLU A 164 53.09 35.45 44.00
CA GLU A 164 54.20 35.91 43.14
C GLU A 164 53.94 37.30 42.52
N GLY A 165 52.84 37.98 42.90
CA GLY A 165 52.52 39.33 42.43
C GLY A 165 52.03 39.42 40.97
N VAL A 166 51.52 38.32 40.40
CA VAL A 166 50.91 38.32 39.06
C VAL A 166 49.60 39.11 39.12
N ALA A 167 49.44 40.07 38.21
CA ALA A 167 48.25 40.93 38.14
C ALA A 167 46.97 40.12 37.88
N GLU A 168 45.84 40.67 38.27
CA GLU A 168 44.52 40.10 38.04
C GLU A 168 44.11 40.20 36.57
N GLY A 169 43.62 39.09 36.02
CA GLY A 169 42.99 38.99 34.71
C GLY A 169 41.47 39.07 34.82
N ASP A 170 40.77 38.43 33.88
CA ASP A 170 39.30 38.43 33.84
C ASP A 170 38.74 37.42 34.85
N SER A 171 38.76 37.77 36.14
CA SER A 171 38.12 36.99 37.20
C SER A 171 36.61 36.86 36.96
N VAL A 172 36.05 35.69 37.30
CA VAL A 172 34.62 35.42 37.07
C VAL A 172 33.84 35.77 38.33
N LEU A 173 32.78 36.57 38.16
CA LEU A 173 31.86 36.94 39.23
C LEU A 173 30.52 36.24 39.01
N SER A 174 29.85 35.87 40.10
CA SER A 174 28.52 35.26 40.03
C SER A 174 27.71 35.55 41.29
N TRP A 175 26.39 35.66 41.10
CA TRP A 175 25.43 35.75 42.19
C TRP A 175 24.63 34.47 42.32
N LEU A 176 24.45 34.00 43.55
CA LEU A 176 23.64 32.84 43.88
C LEU A 176 22.40 33.27 44.68
N ALA A 177 21.26 32.65 44.41
CA ALA A 177 20.05 32.73 45.23
C ALA A 177 19.70 31.32 45.76
N ASP A 178 19.68 31.15 47.08
CA ASP A 178 19.54 29.84 47.76
C ASP A 178 20.53 28.76 47.26
N GLY A 179 21.71 29.19 46.80
CA GLY A 179 22.77 28.33 46.28
C GLY A 179 22.68 28.03 44.78
N GLU A 180 21.66 28.52 44.07
CA GLU A 180 21.55 28.42 42.61
C GLU A 180 22.01 29.71 41.93
N ALA A 181 22.72 29.60 40.81
CA ALA A 181 23.20 30.76 40.07
C ALA A 181 22.04 31.56 39.45
N ILE A 182 22.11 32.89 39.53
CA ILE A 182 21.18 33.79 38.88
C ILE A 182 21.68 34.03 37.45
N ASP A 183 20.89 33.64 36.46
CA ASP A 183 21.26 33.79 35.04
C ASP A 183 21.52 35.25 34.68
N GLY A 184 22.69 35.49 34.07
CA GLY A 184 23.12 36.82 33.61
C GLY A 184 23.60 37.76 34.71
N ALA A 185 23.74 37.29 35.96
CA ALA A 185 24.29 38.07 37.06
C ALA A 185 25.81 37.85 37.20
N ASP A 186 26.58 38.37 36.23
CA ASP A 186 28.05 38.27 36.16
C ASP A 186 28.78 39.59 36.45
N ASP A 187 28.05 40.64 36.85
CA ASP A 187 28.60 41.91 37.31
C ASP A 187 28.71 41.95 38.85
N SER A 188 29.61 42.78 39.34
CA SER A 188 29.72 43.20 40.73
C SER A 188 28.43 43.82 41.30
N ARG A 189 27.49 44.27 40.47
CA ARG A 189 26.21 44.86 40.90
C ARG A 189 25.02 44.05 40.42
N LEU A 190 24.06 43.81 41.31
CA LEU A 190 22.84 43.06 41.02
C LEU A 190 21.59 43.87 41.39
N THR A 191 20.64 43.99 40.44
CA THR A 191 19.29 44.51 40.72
C THR A 191 18.36 43.37 41.10
N LEU A 192 17.66 43.48 42.22
CA LEU A 192 16.83 42.40 42.76
C LEU A 192 15.45 42.37 42.11
N LEU A 193 15.22 41.40 41.22
CA LEU A 193 13.92 41.15 40.61
C LEU A 193 13.13 40.13 41.44
N ALA A 194 11.84 40.38 41.67
CA ALA A 194 11.04 39.54 42.56
C ALA A 194 10.99 38.08 42.09
N HIS A 195 10.73 37.83 40.80
CA HIS A 195 10.69 36.48 40.24
C HIS A 195 12.02 35.69 40.41
N GLN A 196 13.16 36.38 40.57
CA GLN A 196 14.46 35.72 40.75
C GLN A 196 14.86 35.59 42.21
N THR A 197 14.53 36.59 43.04
CA THR A 197 15.19 36.81 44.34
C THR A 197 14.26 36.86 45.55
N GLU A 198 12.95 37.09 45.36
CA GLU A 198 12.01 37.25 46.48
C GLU A 198 12.01 36.03 47.41
N GLY A 199 12.20 36.27 48.71
CA GLY A 199 12.24 35.22 49.73
C GLY A 199 13.50 34.36 49.75
N LYS A 200 14.48 34.60 48.86
CA LYS A 200 15.73 33.82 48.77
C LYS A 200 16.89 34.51 49.47
N GLN A 201 17.86 33.74 49.96
CA GLN A 201 19.12 34.26 50.48
C GLN A 201 20.15 34.41 49.36
N LEU A 202 20.91 35.49 49.34
CA LEU A 202 21.88 35.77 48.27
C LEU A 202 23.32 35.56 48.72
N ALA A 203 24.18 35.11 47.80
CA ALA A 203 25.64 35.07 47.96
C ALA A 203 26.34 35.61 46.69
N PHE A 204 27.47 36.29 46.88
CA PHE A 204 28.34 36.76 45.80
C PHE A 204 29.61 35.92 45.77
N CYS A 205 29.94 35.32 44.63
CA CYS A 205 31.05 34.38 44.47
C CYS A 205 32.04 34.84 43.40
N VAL A 206 33.33 34.63 43.67
CA VAL A 206 34.44 35.08 42.82
C VAL A 206 35.38 33.93 42.52
N GLU A 207 35.68 33.70 41.24
CA GLU A 207 36.79 32.86 40.75
C GLU A 207 37.93 33.77 40.27
N PRO A 208 38.99 33.98 41.07
CA PRO A 208 40.07 34.89 40.69
C PRO A 208 40.91 34.29 39.55
N LYS A 209 41.33 35.10 38.57
CA LYS A 209 42.18 34.65 37.45
C LYS A 209 43.40 35.54 37.29
N THR A 210 44.54 34.96 36.88
CA THR A 210 45.77 35.71 36.60
C THR A 210 45.74 36.38 35.21
N GLN A 211 46.41 37.53 35.06
CA GLN A 211 46.55 38.23 33.78
C GLN A 211 47.72 37.66 32.96
N GLN A 212 47.42 36.69 32.10
CA GLN A 212 48.36 36.09 31.16
C GLN A 212 47.60 35.37 30.04
N ASP A 213 48.30 34.97 28.96
CA ASP A 213 47.69 34.36 27.77
C ASP A 213 46.87 33.09 28.09
N PHE A 214 47.25 32.36 29.15
CA PHE A 214 46.50 31.23 29.69
C PHE A 214 46.30 31.43 31.20
N PRO A 215 45.21 32.11 31.61
CA PRO A 215 44.96 32.44 33.01
C PRO A 215 44.93 31.20 33.90
N VAL A 216 45.58 31.26 35.06
CA VAL A 216 45.44 30.26 36.11
C VAL A 216 44.29 30.71 37.01
N ALA A 217 43.27 29.87 37.16
CA ALA A 217 42.14 30.11 38.04
C ALA A 217 42.46 29.69 39.49
N GLY A 218 41.99 30.49 40.45
CA GLY A 218 41.99 30.16 41.87
C GLY A 218 40.73 29.43 42.32
N GLU A 219 40.64 29.13 43.61
CA GLU A 219 39.42 28.56 44.18
C GLU A 219 38.29 29.60 44.22
N ILE A 220 37.06 29.15 43.99
CA ILE A 220 35.86 29.99 44.11
C ILE A 220 35.61 30.30 45.59
N VAL A 221 35.48 31.58 45.92
CA VAL A 221 35.16 32.05 47.27
C VAL A 221 33.87 32.86 47.24
N CYS A 222 32.95 32.56 48.15
CA CYS A 222 31.66 33.25 48.25
C CYS A 222 31.55 34.07 49.54
N SER A 223 30.75 35.13 49.50
CA SER A 223 30.35 35.92 50.67
C SER A 223 29.48 35.10 51.64
N GLU A 224 29.26 35.64 52.83
CA GLU A 224 28.17 35.20 53.71
C GLU A 224 26.80 35.42 53.03
N LEU A 225 25.81 34.61 53.43
CA LEU A 225 24.44 34.71 52.92
C LEU A 225 23.71 35.94 53.49
N THR A 226 22.97 36.67 52.65
CA THR A 226 22.06 37.73 53.10
C THR A 226 20.87 37.14 53.89
N ALA A 227 20.09 38.00 54.56
CA ALA A 227 18.72 37.65 54.92
C ALA A 227 17.89 37.38 53.64
N PRO A 228 16.80 36.59 53.73
CA PRO A 228 15.86 36.41 52.62
C PRO A 228 15.38 37.76 52.06
N VAL A 229 15.43 37.94 50.74
CA VAL A 229 15.01 39.21 50.11
C VAL A 229 13.55 39.49 50.45
N ALA A 230 13.29 40.64 51.07
CA ALA A 230 11.94 41.00 51.48
C ALA A 230 11.04 41.35 50.28
N VAL A 231 9.77 40.96 50.36
CA VAL A 231 8.73 41.34 49.39
C VAL A 231 8.54 42.86 49.38
N LYS A 232 8.17 43.43 48.23
CA LYS A 232 7.82 44.84 48.12
C LYS A 232 6.33 45.06 48.45
N PRO A 233 5.95 45.77 49.53
CA PRO A 233 4.55 46.13 49.76
C PRO A 233 4.03 47.04 48.65
N GLY A 234 2.83 46.75 48.15
CA GLY A 234 2.20 47.47 47.04
C GLY A 234 0.67 47.39 47.11
N SER A 235 0.05 47.63 45.97
CA SER A 235 -1.39 47.54 45.71
C SER A 235 -1.75 46.16 45.20
N ALA A 236 -3.01 45.74 45.35
CA ALA A 236 -3.48 44.55 44.65
C ALA A 236 -3.64 44.87 43.16
N PRO A 237 -3.49 43.88 42.25
CA PRO A 237 -3.86 44.07 40.86
C PRO A 237 -5.37 44.29 40.74
N GLU A 238 -5.77 45.05 39.72
CA GLU A 238 -7.16 45.35 39.40
C GLU A 238 -7.46 44.96 37.95
N VAL A 239 -8.75 44.82 37.65
CA VAL A 239 -9.22 44.78 36.26
C VAL A 239 -9.52 46.21 35.83
N GLU A 240 -9.01 46.63 34.68
CA GLU A 240 -9.28 47.97 34.16
C GLU A 240 -10.81 48.17 34.03
N ALA A 241 -11.32 49.27 34.58
CA ALA A 241 -12.75 49.50 34.70
C ALA A 241 -13.46 49.45 33.33
N GLY A 242 -14.41 48.54 33.19
CA GLY A 242 -15.19 48.34 31.97
C GLY A 242 -14.49 47.54 30.86
N SER A 243 -13.33 46.93 31.15
CA SER A 243 -12.60 46.11 30.17
C SER A 243 -13.13 44.69 30.03
N VAL A 244 -13.87 44.17 31.02
CA VAL A 244 -14.41 42.81 30.97
C VAL A 244 -15.50 42.74 29.89
N ALA A 245 -15.31 41.84 28.92
CA ALA A 245 -16.22 41.66 27.80
C ALA A 245 -16.37 40.18 27.47
N VAL A 246 -17.50 39.83 26.86
CA VAL A 246 -17.76 38.49 26.30
C VAL A 246 -18.01 38.66 24.81
N ASP A 247 -17.16 38.04 23.99
CA ASP A 247 -17.35 37.95 22.55
C ASP A 247 -18.08 36.66 22.19
N GLY A 248 -18.96 36.72 21.18
CA GLY A 248 -19.73 35.59 20.68
C GLY A 248 -21.24 35.88 20.69
N GLN A 249 -22.00 35.08 19.95
CA GLN A 249 -23.47 35.23 19.91
C GLN A 249 -24.14 34.34 20.97
N PRO A 250 -25.21 34.83 21.63
CA PRO A 250 -25.86 34.16 22.75
C PRO A 250 -26.83 33.05 22.27
N PHE A 251 -26.30 31.98 21.67
CA PHE A 251 -27.13 30.83 21.30
C PHE A 251 -26.47 29.48 21.62
N VAL A 252 -27.30 28.46 21.78
CA VAL A 252 -26.86 27.09 22.08
C VAL A 252 -25.92 26.54 21.00
N GLY A 253 -24.76 26.02 21.40
CA GLY A 253 -23.73 25.55 20.49
C GLY A 253 -22.74 26.63 20.02
N ALA A 254 -22.96 27.90 20.36
CA ALA A 254 -21.99 28.96 20.11
C ALA A 254 -20.71 28.78 20.94
N SER A 255 -19.61 29.38 20.47
CA SER A 255 -18.38 29.55 21.24
C SER A 255 -18.28 30.99 21.72
N LEU A 256 -18.13 31.18 23.02
CA LEU A 256 -17.94 32.47 23.67
C LEU A 256 -16.49 32.64 24.12
N THR A 257 -16.00 33.88 24.16
CA THR A 257 -14.66 34.20 24.65
C THR A 257 -14.71 35.39 25.60
N GLY A 258 -14.29 35.16 26.85
CA GLY A 258 -14.08 36.21 27.84
C GLY A 258 -12.79 36.99 27.59
N LYS A 259 -12.85 38.31 27.77
CA LYS A 259 -11.73 39.24 27.62
C LYS A 259 -11.73 40.22 28.79
N TYR A 260 -10.55 40.72 29.16
CA TYR A 260 -10.35 41.79 30.14
C TYR A 260 -8.98 42.45 29.92
N THR A 261 -8.77 43.60 30.54
CA THR A 261 -7.45 44.25 30.61
C THR A 261 -6.96 44.23 32.05
N TYR A 262 -5.76 43.71 32.27
CA TYR A 262 -5.07 43.75 33.56
C TYR A 262 -4.51 45.15 33.85
N PHE A 263 -4.59 45.56 35.11
CA PHE A 263 -4.01 46.81 35.60
C PHE A 263 -3.37 46.58 36.98
N ASP A 264 -2.21 47.18 37.21
CA ASP A 264 -1.60 47.26 38.53
C ASP A 264 -1.00 48.66 38.74
N ALA A 265 -1.26 49.26 39.91
CA ALA A 265 -0.87 50.63 40.21
C ALA A 265 0.64 50.80 40.46
N ASP A 266 1.31 49.74 40.90
CA ASP A 266 2.74 49.69 41.18
C ASP A 266 3.56 49.19 39.98
N GLY A 267 2.87 48.77 38.92
CA GLY A 267 3.44 48.29 37.67
C GLY A 267 3.87 46.83 37.71
N ASP A 268 3.37 46.05 38.67
CA ASP A 268 3.62 44.61 38.76
C ASP A 268 3.00 43.90 37.55
N LEU A 269 3.77 43.03 36.89
CA LEU A 269 3.32 42.29 35.71
C LEU A 269 2.21 41.30 36.08
N GLU A 270 1.36 40.98 35.10
CA GLU A 270 0.30 39.99 35.27
C GLU A 270 0.87 38.56 35.36
N GLY A 271 0.45 37.84 36.40
CA GLY A 271 0.68 36.41 36.58
C GLY A 271 -0.46 35.54 36.02
N THR A 272 -0.76 34.42 36.67
CA THR A 272 -1.83 33.51 36.23
C THR A 272 -3.17 33.90 36.86
N SER A 273 -3.90 34.77 36.18
CA SER A 273 -5.27 35.17 36.54
C SER A 273 -6.24 34.00 36.46
N GLN A 274 -7.29 34.05 37.29
CA GLN A 274 -8.27 32.95 37.41
C GLN A 274 -9.58 33.31 36.73
N TYR A 275 -10.21 32.34 36.06
CA TYR A 275 -11.45 32.55 35.32
C TYR A 275 -12.55 31.60 35.75
N ARG A 276 -13.81 32.04 35.62
CA ARG A 276 -14.97 31.15 35.68
C ARG A 276 -16.15 31.69 34.90
N TRP A 277 -16.96 30.77 34.37
CA TRP A 277 -18.26 31.08 33.78
C TRP A 277 -19.39 30.82 34.77
N LEU A 278 -20.38 31.72 34.77
CA LEU A 278 -21.59 31.61 35.58
C LEU A 278 -22.82 31.45 34.68
N ARG A 279 -23.77 30.64 35.13
CA ARG A 279 -25.16 30.56 34.61
C ARG A 279 -26.09 31.11 35.69
N ASP A 280 -26.77 32.22 35.42
CA ASP A 280 -27.64 32.90 36.39
C ASP A 280 -26.96 33.11 37.76
N ASN A 281 -25.73 33.59 37.74
CA ASN A 281 -24.87 33.82 38.91
C ASN A 281 -24.38 32.55 39.65
N ASN A 282 -24.65 31.35 39.14
CA ASN A 282 -24.11 30.10 39.69
C ASN A 282 -22.94 29.61 38.84
N ALA A 283 -21.85 29.18 39.47
CA ALA A 283 -20.68 28.68 38.75
C ALA A 283 -21.00 27.43 37.91
N ILE A 284 -20.53 27.43 36.67
CA ILE A 284 -20.59 26.27 35.79
C ILE A 284 -19.35 25.42 36.08
N GLU A 285 -19.56 24.20 36.56
CA GLU A 285 -18.48 23.31 36.97
C GLU A 285 -17.52 23.02 35.80
N GLY A 286 -16.22 23.24 36.01
CA GLY A 286 -15.17 23.01 35.00
C GLY A 286 -14.99 24.12 33.96
N ALA A 287 -15.85 25.14 33.93
CA ALA A 287 -15.74 26.25 32.97
C ALA A 287 -14.77 27.32 33.48
N THR A 288 -13.47 27.00 33.53
CA THR A 288 -12.40 27.86 34.09
C THR A 288 -11.45 28.43 33.05
N GLU A 289 -11.79 28.32 31.76
CA GLU A 289 -11.04 28.91 30.66
C GLU A 289 -11.71 30.19 30.15
N THR A 290 -10.96 30.99 29.38
CA THR A 290 -11.52 32.17 28.70
C THR A 290 -12.49 31.78 27.58
N ALA A 291 -12.39 30.59 27.01
CA ALA A 291 -13.33 30.06 26.03
C ALA A 291 -14.45 29.24 26.71
N TYR A 292 -15.68 29.35 26.21
CA TYR A 292 -16.82 28.55 26.66
C TYR A 292 -17.72 28.13 25.51
N SER A 293 -17.99 26.82 25.41
CA SER A 293 -18.97 26.28 24.46
C SER A 293 -20.35 26.23 25.10
N VAL A 294 -21.31 26.97 24.55
CA VAL A 294 -22.67 27.09 25.08
C VAL A 294 -23.39 25.75 24.98
N ALA A 295 -23.81 25.21 26.11
CA ALA A 295 -24.50 23.93 26.22
C ALA A 295 -26.01 24.10 26.11
N ASN A 296 -26.71 23.00 25.78
CA ASN A 296 -28.19 22.97 25.81
C ASN A 296 -28.77 23.41 27.17
N ALA A 297 -28.05 23.16 28.27
CA ALA A 297 -28.48 23.54 29.61
C ALA A 297 -28.37 25.05 29.90
N ASP A 298 -27.75 25.82 29.02
CA ASP A 298 -27.67 27.28 29.10
C ASP A 298 -28.89 27.97 28.48
N ASP A 299 -29.72 27.26 27.69
CA ASP A 299 -30.89 27.83 27.02
C ASP A 299 -31.83 28.55 27.99
N GLY A 300 -32.18 29.80 27.67
CA GLY A 300 -33.00 30.68 28.48
C GLY A 300 -32.29 31.39 29.64
N TYR A 301 -30.99 31.12 29.87
CA TYR A 301 -30.20 31.69 30.97
C TYR A 301 -29.22 32.75 30.47
N TYR A 302 -28.83 33.66 31.37
CA TYR A 302 -27.74 34.60 31.09
C TYR A 302 -26.41 33.99 31.54
N LEU A 303 -25.40 34.10 30.68
CA LEU A 303 -24.03 33.73 31.03
C LEU A 303 -23.23 34.94 31.49
N SER A 304 -22.27 34.71 32.37
CA SER A 304 -21.31 35.74 32.82
C SER A 304 -19.90 35.19 32.83
N PHE A 305 -18.94 36.00 32.39
CA PHE A 305 -17.52 35.71 32.51
C PHE A 305 -16.96 36.48 33.71
N CYS A 306 -16.28 35.77 34.60
CA CYS A 306 -15.61 36.34 35.77
C CYS A 306 -14.11 36.14 35.70
N VAL A 307 -13.37 37.17 36.11
CA VAL A 307 -11.91 37.15 36.20
C VAL A 307 -11.46 37.63 37.58
N THR A 308 -10.49 36.94 38.17
CA THR A 308 -9.73 37.41 39.34
C THR A 308 -8.28 37.65 38.88
N PRO A 309 -7.82 38.91 38.78
CA PRO A 309 -6.48 39.20 38.30
C PRO A 309 -5.45 38.81 39.36
N VAL A 310 -4.29 38.33 38.90
CA VAL A 310 -3.17 37.94 39.76
C VAL A 310 -1.91 38.61 39.24
N SER A 311 -1.13 39.25 40.11
CA SER A 311 0.18 39.82 39.78
C SER A 311 1.28 38.78 40.00
N GLU A 312 2.39 38.91 39.27
CA GLU A 312 3.59 38.08 39.49
C GLU A 312 4.28 38.43 40.82
N THR A 313 4.19 39.69 41.24
CA THR A 313 4.99 40.29 42.32
C THR A 313 4.16 41.24 43.17
N GLY A 314 4.71 41.68 44.31
CA GLY A 314 4.02 42.59 45.23
C GLY A 314 3.22 41.87 46.32
N SER A 315 2.68 42.63 47.28
CA SER A 315 1.77 42.07 48.30
C SER A 315 0.68 43.08 48.63
N PRO A 316 -0.60 42.72 48.45
CA PRO A 316 -1.15 41.42 48.02
C PRO A 316 -1.06 41.13 46.51
N THR A 317 -0.95 39.86 46.10
CA THR A 317 -0.84 39.45 44.66
C THR A 317 -2.16 39.11 43.97
N VAL A 318 -3.28 39.07 44.71
CA VAL A 318 -4.59 38.66 44.19
C VAL A 318 -5.54 39.83 44.30
N GLY A 319 -6.14 40.19 43.17
CA GLY A 319 -7.13 41.26 43.07
C GLY A 319 -8.55 40.81 43.41
N GLU A 320 -9.48 41.76 43.33
CA GLU A 320 -10.91 41.45 43.43
C GLU A 320 -11.45 40.82 42.14
N GLU A 321 -12.40 39.90 42.28
CA GLU A 321 -13.06 39.29 41.13
C GLU A 321 -14.06 40.28 40.50
N VAL A 322 -14.02 40.38 39.17
CA VAL A 322 -14.96 41.16 38.38
C VAL A 322 -15.68 40.25 37.39
N CYS A 323 -17.01 40.33 37.36
CA CYS A 323 -17.86 39.56 36.46
C CYS A 323 -18.60 40.48 35.48
N GLN A 324 -18.66 40.07 34.21
CA GLN A 324 -19.50 40.70 33.20
C GLN A 324 -20.55 39.70 32.70
N GLN A 325 -21.83 40.06 32.85
CA GLN A 325 -22.94 39.34 32.26
C GLN A 325 -23.13 39.74 30.80
N MET A 326 -23.53 38.79 29.96
CA MET A 326 -23.97 39.09 28.59
C MET A 326 -25.26 39.91 28.59
N ASP A 327 -25.47 40.74 27.57
CA ASP A 327 -26.66 41.59 27.47
C ASP A 327 -27.94 40.81 27.13
N GLU A 328 -27.79 39.62 26.54
CA GLU A 328 -28.87 38.76 26.08
C GLU A 328 -28.76 37.37 26.70
N ALA A 329 -29.91 36.77 27.01
CA ALA A 329 -29.97 35.38 27.45
C ALA A 329 -29.64 34.45 26.28
N ILE A 330 -29.04 33.30 26.58
CA ILE A 330 -28.84 32.26 25.58
C ILE A 330 -30.19 31.82 25.02
N SER A 331 -30.26 31.72 23.71
CA SER A 331 -31.46 31.24 23.01
C SER A 331 -31.13 30.08 22.07
N VAL A 332 -32.15 29.35 21.63
CA VAL A 332 -32.00 28.46 20.49
C VAL A 332 -32.15 29.29 19.21
N LYS A 333 -31.09 29.32 18.39
CA LYS A 333 -31.18 29.93 17.06
C LYS A 333 -32.08 29.04 16.19
N VAL A 334 -33.24 29.57 15.79
CA VAL A 334 -34.14 28.91 14.85
C VAL A 334 -33.76 29.33 13.45
N GLU A 335 -33.18 28.42 12.68
CA GLU A 335 -32.82 28.66 11.28
C GLU A 335 -33.98 28.26 10.37
N THR A 336 -34.17 29.00 9.28
CA THR A 336 -35.07 28.52 8.23
C THR A 336 -34.41 27.35 7.48
N PRO A 337 -35.20 26.37 7.02
CA PRO A 337 -34.67 25.23 6.28
C PRO A 337 -33.83 25.67 5.07
N PRO A 338 -32.61 25.12 4.88
CA PRO A 338 -31.79 25.42 3.72
C PRO A 338 -32.39 24.85 2.43
N GLN A 339 -31.90 25.32 1.28
CA GLN A 339 -32.27 24.83 -0.04
C GLN A 339 -31.03 24.38 -0.83
N ALA A 340 -31.25 23.58 -1.86
CA ALA A 340 -30.24 23.25 -2.86
C ALA A 340 -30.70 23.65 -4.26
N SER A 341 -29.80 24.25 -5.04
CA SER A 341 -29.99 24.55 -6.46
C SER A 341 -28.90 23.88 -7.29
N SER A 342 -29.04 23.91 -8.62
CA SER A 342 -28.06 23.31 -9.56
C SER A 342 -27.71 21.85 -9.22
N VAL A 343 -28.71 21.05 -8.81
CA VAL A 343 -28.49 19.65 -8.43
C VAL A 343 -28.27 18.82 -9.69
N GLU A 344 -27.10 18.19 -9.80
CA GLU A 344 -26.67 17.46 -10.97
C GLU A 344 -25.99 16.13 -10.59
N ALA A 345 -26.16 15.13 -11.43
CA ALA A 345 -25.38 13.90 -11.41
C ALA A 345 -24.48 13.93 -12.64
N VAL A 346 -23.18 14.07 -12.46
CA VAL A 346 -22.23 14.25 -13.56
C VAL A 346 -21.26 13.09 -13.62
N VAL A 347 -20.87 12.70 -14.83
CA VAL A 347 -19.83 11.67 -15.04
C VAL A 347 -18.50 12.27 -14.59
N LEU A 348 -17.80 11.60 -13.67
CA LEU A 348 -16.56 12.08 -13.07
C LEU A 348 -15.45 12.31 -14.11
N SER A 349 -15.40 11.48 -15.16
CA SER A 349 -14.46 11.63 -16.28
C SER A 349 -14.84 12.75 -17.25
N GLY A 350 -16.04 13.33 -17.12
CA GLY A 350 -16.62 14.28 -18.06
C GLY A 350 -17.13 13.66 -19.37
N GLY A 351 -17.15 12.32 -19.45
CA GLY A 351 -17.59 11.56 -20.61
C GLY A 351 -19.09 11.30 -20.67
N LEU A 352 -19.45 10.28 -21.45
CA LEU A 352 -20.81 9.75 -21.51
C LEU A 352 -21.08 8.85 -20.28
N PRO A 353 -22.33 8.73 -19.81
CA PRO A 353 -22.67 7.86 -18.69
C PRO A 353 -22.69 6.38 -19.10
N GLU A 354 -21.54 5.86 -19.53
CA GLU A 354 -21.38 4.47 -19.97
C GLU A 354 -21.19 3.52 -18.79
N VAL A 355 -21.55 2.25 -18.95
CA VAL A 355 -21.25 1.21 -17.94
C VAL A 355 -19.76 1.20 -17.59
N GLY A 356 -19.45 1.17 -16.30
CA GLY A 356 -18.11 1.28 -15.74
C GLY A 356 -17.71 2.71 -15.35
N GLU A 357 -18.41 3.74 -15.86
CA GLU A 357 -18.18 5.11 -15.44
C GLU A 357 -18.76 5.39 -14.04
N THR A 358 -18.24 6.43 -13.40
CA THR A 358 -18.71 6.85 -12.07
C THR A 358 -19.38 8.21 -12.16
N LEU A 359 -20.61 8.29 -11.67
CA LEU A 359 -21.33 9.53 -11.45
C LEU A 359 -20.94 10.14 -10.10
N VAL A 360 -20.88 11.46 -10.02
CA VAL A 360 -20.72 12.23 -8.78
C VAL A 360 -21.85 13.26 -8.67
N GLY A 361 -22.42 13.36 -7.48
CA GLY A 361 -23.45 14.35 -7.17
C GLY A 361 -22.88 15.74 -6.95
N GLN A 362 -23.51 16.75 -7.52
CA GLN A 362 -23.16 18.16 -7.35
C GLN A 362 -24.41 18.98 -7.03
N TYR A 363 -24.26 20.05 -6.25
CA TYR A 363 -25.31 21.00 -5.94
C TYR A 363 -24.72 22.31 -5.39
N GLN A 364 -25.54 23.37 -5.38
CA GLN A 364 -25.26 24.63 -4.71
C GLN A 364 -26.12 24.75 -3.47
N TYR A 365 -25.50 24.98 -2.31
CA TYR A 365 -26.18 25.22 -1.05
C TYR A 365 -26.64 26.68 -0.93
N GLU A 366 -27.87 26.89 -0.47
CA GLU A 366 -28.47 28.21 -0.27
C GLU A 366 -29.21 28.29 1.07
N GLN A 367 -29.01 29.39 1.81
CA GLN A 367 -29.70 29.66 3.07
C GLN A 367 -30.03 31.15 3.19
N ALA A 368 -31.28 31.48 3.54
CA ALA A 368 -31.84 32.84 3.42
C ALA A 368 -31.19 33.86 4.37
N GLU A 369 -30.76 33.42 5.55
CA GLU A 369 -30.06 34.21 6.55
C GLU A 369 -28.53 34.09 6.47
N GLY A 370 -28.00 33.38 5.47
CA GLY A 370 -26.57 33.16 5.27
C GLY A 370 -25.90 32.18 6.24
N ALA A 371 -26.66 31.25 6.84
CA ALA A 371 -26.08 30.19 7.67
C ALA A 371 -25.20 29.26 6.83
N GLU A 372 -24.00 28.94 7.31
CA GLU A 372 -23.07 28.04 6.63
C GLU A 372 -23.62 26.62 6.52
N GLU A 373 -23.15 25.87 5.51
CA GLU A 373 -23.50 24.48 5.32
C GLU A 373 -22.84 23.58 6.39
N GLY A 374 -23.62 22.64 6.92
CA GLY A 374 -23.17 21.60 7.82
C GLY A 374 -23.03 20.25 7.12
N GLN A 375 -23.38 19.16 7.83
CA GLN A 375 -23.31 17.81 7.29
C GLN A 375 -24.55 17.46 6.46
N SER A 376 -24.56 17.92 5.21
CA SER A 376 -25.58 17.56 4.23
C SER A 376 -25.50 16.08 3.85
N THR A 377 -26.67 15.43 3.73
CA THR A 377 -26.79 14.02 3.34
C THR A 377 -27.26 13.88 1.91
N ALA A 378 -26.92 12.79 1.25
CA ALA A 378 -27.43 12.48 -0.08
C ALA A 378 -27.78 11.01 -0.24
N GLN A 379 -28.38 10.67 -1.37
CA GLN A 379 -28.69 9.30 -1.76
C GLN A 379 -28.81 9.22 -3.28
N TRP A 380 -28.47 8.07 -3.83
CA TRP A 380 -28.77 7.75 -5.22
C TRP A 380 -30.10 7.02 -5.32
N LYS A 381 -30.85 7.28 -6.39
CA LYS A 381 -32.06 6.53 -6.73
C LYS A 381 -31.90 5.88 -8.09
N VAL A 382 -32.46 4.67 -8.21
CA VAL A 382 -32.56 3.88 -9.42
C VAL A 382 -34.03 3.63 -9.68
N ASP A 383 -34.56 4.14 -10.79
CA ASP A 383 -36.00 4.16 -11.10
C ASP A 383 -36.86 4.71 -9.95
N GLY A 384 -36.35 5.75 -9.28
CA GLY A 384 -37.01 6.39 -8.15
C GLY A 384 -36.90 5.63 -6.81
N VAL A 385 -36.27 4.45 -6.78
CA VAL A 385 -36.01 3.66 -5.56
C VAL A 385 -34.61 3.96 -5.03
N VAL A 386 -34.49 4.22 -3.73
CA VAL A 386 -33.20 4.51 -3.08
C VAL A 386 -32.27 3.31 -3.20
N SER A 387 -31.04 3.55 -3.66
CA SER A 387 -30.00 2.52 -3.76
C SER A 387 -29.32 2.27 -2.41
N GLU A 388 -28.54 1.19 -2.32
CA GLU A 388 -27.77 0.86 -1.11
C GLU A 388 -26.48 1.67 -0.97
N VAL A 389 -26.19 2.59 -1.90
CA VAL A 389 -24.97 3.41 -1.86
C VAL A 389 -25.03 4.40 -0.69
N SER A 390 -24.06 4.31 0.22
CA SER A 390 -23.92 5.26 1.34
C SER A 390 -23.28 6.56 0.87
N CYS A 391 -23.90 7.69 1.22
CA CYS A 391 -23.39 9.03 0.96
C CYS A 391 -23.15 9.76 2.29
N ASP A 392 -22.02 9.49 2.94
CA ASP A 392 -21.69 10.14 4.22
C ASP A 392 -21.39 11.65 4.05
N VAL A 393 -20.97 12.03 2.85
CA VAL A 393 -20.76 13.42 2.45
C VAL A 393 -21.44 13.64 1.10
N ALA A 394 -22.45 14.50 1.08
CA ALA A 394 -23.26 14.76 -0.11
C ALA A 394 -22.42 15.14 -1.34
N GLN A 395 -21.55 16.17 -1.24
CA GLN A 395 -20.77 16.68 -2.38
C GLN A 395 -19.74 15.71 -2.99
N SER A 396 -19.41 14.63 -2.30
CA SER A 396 -18.48 13.61 -2.80
C SER A 396 -19.17 12.26 -3.02
N CYS A 397 -20.51 12.21 -3.00
CA CYS A 397 -21.18 10.94 -3.17
C CYS A 397 -21.07 10.44 -4.61
N GLN A 398 -20.64 9.20 -4.77
CA GLN A 398 -20.34 8.57 -6.05
C GLN A 398 -21.24 7.38 -6.30
N TYR A 399 -21.53 7.11 -7.58
CA TYR A 399 -22.27 5.93 -8.04
C TYR A 399 -21.62 5.37 -9.30
N THR A 400 -21.12 4.14 -9.24
CA THR A 400 -20.54 3.47 -10.42
C THR A 400 -21.62 2.75 -11.20
N LEU A 401 -21.75 3.08 -12.49
CA LEU A 401 -22.74 2.50 -13.39
C LEU A 401 -22.39 1.05 -13.73
N SER A 402 -23.34 0.15 -13.56
CA SER A 402 -23.21 -1.28 -13.84
C SER A 402 -24.09 -1.70 -15.03
N GLY A 403 -23.89 -2.93 -15.52
CA GLY A 403 -24.76 -3.50 -16.55
C GLY A 403 -26.22 -3.63 -16.11
N ASP A 404 -26.47 -3.82 -14.81
CA ASP A 404 -27.81 -3.90 -14.24
C ASP A 404 -28.57 -2.56 -14.23
N ASP A 405 -27.86 -1.45 -14.41
CA ASP A 405 -28.45 -0.11 -14.48
C ASP A 405 -28.96 0.24 -15.88
N LEU A 406 -28.62 -0.57 -16.89
CA LEU A 406 -29.03 -0.31 -18.28
C LEU A 406 -30.56 -0.34 -18.44
N GLY A 407 -31.10 0.72 -19.03
CA GLY A 407 -32.54 0.93 -19.20
C GLY A 407 -33.26 1.45 -17.96
N LYS A 408 -32.53 1.78 -16.89
CA LYS A 408 -33.05 2.43 -15.68
C LYS A 408 -32.66 3.90 -15.64
N MET A 409 -33.30 4.66 -14.76
CA MET A 409 -33.06 6.08 -14.55
C MET A 409 -32.36 6.32 -13.23
N ILE A 410 -31.19 6.97 -13.27
CA ILE A 410 -30.36 7.25 -12.09
C ILE A 410 -30.50 8.72 -11.67
N GLU A 411 -30.82 8.98 -10.41
CA GLU A 411 -30.96 10.33 -9.86
C GLU A 411 -30.10 10.49 -8.60
N TYR A 412 -29.42 11.63 -8.47
CA TYR A 412 -28.75 12.05 -7.24
C TYR A 412 -29.68 12.96 -6.44
N CYS A 413 -29.99 12.63 -5.20
CA CYS A 413 -30.84 13.43 -4.34
C CYS A 413 -30.11 13.88 -3.08
N VAL A 414 -30.08 15.19 -2.82
CA VAL A 414 -29.43 15.80 -1.64
C VAL A 414 -30.46 16.41 -0.70
N THR A 415 -30.24 16.26 0.60
CA THR A 415 -30.93 17.00 1.66
C THR A 415 -29.89 17.85 2.38
N PRO A 416 -29.82 19.16 2.07
CA PRO A 416 -28.85 20.03 2.69
C PRO A 416 -29.17 20.26 4.17
N VAL A 417 -28.13 20.50 4.95
CA VAL A 417 -28.21 20.74 6.40
C VAL A 417 -27.34 21.95 6.73
N THR A 418 -27.83 22.84 7.59
CA THR A 418 -27.03 23.98 8.09
C THR A 418 -25.94 23.51 9.07
N TYR A 419 -24.96 24.36 9.37
CA TYR A 419 -23.93 24.07 10.36
C TYR A 419 -24.48 23.68 11.74
N LEU A 420 -25.63 24.25 12.14
CA LEU A 420 -26.32 23.94 13.40
C LEU A 420 -27.23 22.69 13.32
N GLY A 421 -27.26 22.00 12.19
CA GLY A 421 -27.99 20.73 12.04
C GLY A 421 -29.45 20.89 11.61
N THR A 422 -29.87 22.06 11.12
CA THR A 422 -31.23 22.26 10.59
C THR A 422 -31.33 21.67 9.18
N PRO A 423 -32.12 20.61 8.94
CA PRO A 423 -32.24 20.01 7.62
C PRO A 423 -33.22 20.79 6.73
N ALA A 424 -33.08 20.63 5.40
CA ALA A 424 -34.09 21.07 4.45
C ALA A 424 -35.43 20.35 4.63
N ASP A 425 -36.52 21.00 4.23
CA ASP A 425 -37.88 20.42 4.30
C ASP A 425 -38.08 19.24 3.34
N GLN A 426 -37.23 19.12 2.33
CA GLN A 426 -37.31 18.07 1.31
C GLN A 426 -35.92 17.74 0.73
N ALA A 427 -35.83 16.61 0.04
CA ALA A 427 -34.69 16.30 -0.81
C ALA A 427 -34.83 16.96 -2.19
N TYR A 428 -33.72 17.41 -2.75
CA TYR A 428 -33.60 17.98 -4.09
C TYR A 428 -32.88 16.99 -4.98
N CYS A 429 -33.51 16.57 -6.07
CA CYS A 429 -32.97 15.55 -6.97
C CYS A 429 -32.47 16.16 -8.28
N SER A 430 -31.40 15.59 -8.82
CA SER A 430 -30.91 15.91 -10.15
C SER A 430 -31.91 15.47 -11.22
N PRO A 431 -31.79 15.99 -12.46
CA PRO A 431 -32.36 15.30 -13.61
C PRO A 431 -31.88 13.85 -13.67
N ALA A 432 -32.75 12.97 -14.16
CA ALA A 432 -32.41 11.56 -14.33
C ALA A 432 -31.37 11.36 -15.43
N VAL A 433 -30.35 10.57 -15.12
CA VAL A 433 -29.31 10.11 -16.04
C VAL A 433 -29.69 8.71 -16.51
N GLU A 434 -29.76 8.53 -17.84
CA GLU A 434 -29.96 7.22 -18.47
C GLU A 434 -28.58 6.61 -18.77
N PRO A 435 -28.20 5.48 -18.13
CA PRO A 435 -26.93 4.80 -18.42
C PRO A 435 -26.89 4.27 -19.86
N MET A 436 -25.73 4.40 -20.49
CA MET A 436 -25.49 4.03 -21.88
C MET A 436 -24.68 2.73 -21.96
N GLY A 437 -25.01 1.87 -22.92
CA GLY A 437 -24.31 0.59 -23.05
C GLY A 437 -24.88 -0.33 -24.11
N ILE A 438 -24.16 -1.43 -24.32
CA ILE A 438 -24.56 -2.53 -25.19
C ILE A 438 -24.54 -3.78 -24.33
N THR A 439 -25.58 -4.61 -24.42
CA THR A 439 -25.61 -5.96 -23.81
C THR A 439 -25.71 -7.01 -24.90
N LEU A 440 -25.02 -8.12 -24.70
CA LEU A 440 -25.08 -9.27 -25.60
C LEU A 440 -25.63 -10.49 -24.85
N THR A 441 -26.49 -11.27 -25.51
CA THR A 441 -27.06 -12.52 -24.98
C THR A 441 -26.95 -13.62 -26.01
N GLY A 442 -26.95 -14.88 -25.57
CA GLY A 442 -26.95 -16.05 -26.47
C GLY A 442 -25.87 -17.07 -26.12
N ALA A 443 -25.28 -17.72 -27.13
CA ALA A 443 -24.20 -18.67 -26.93
C ALA A 443 -23.04 -18.41 -27.89
N LEU A 444 -21.81 -18.46 -27.37
CA LEU A 444 -20.57 -18.31 -28.15
C LEU A 444 -20.17 -19.65 -28.80
N GLU A 445 -21.09 -20.24 -29.55
CA GLU A 445 -20.96 -21.55 -30.18
C GLU A 445 -21.33 -21.44 -31.67
N TYR A 446 -20.61 -22.17 -32.52
CA TYR A 446 -20.92 -22.22 -33.94
C TYR A 446 -22.37 -22.71 -34.17
N ASP A 447 -23.07 -22.07 -35.11
CA ASP A 447 -24.50 -22.31 -35.41
C ASP A 447 -25.46 -21.89 -34.28
N GLN A 448 -24.99 -21.13 -33.29
CA GLN A 448 -25.84 -20.51 -32.26
C GLN A 448 -26.04 -19.02 -32.47
N LYS A 449 -27.15 -18.51 -31.91
CA LYS A 449 -27.54 -17.10 -32.04
C LYS A 449 -26.96 -16.24 -30.91
N LEU A 450 -26.52 -15.06 -31.28
CA LEU A 450 -26.25 -13.92 -30.41
C LEU A 450 -27.25 -12.79 -30.70
N THR A 451 -27.64 -12.06 -29.65
CA THR A 451 -28.54 -10.92 -29.74
C THR A 451 -27.96 -9.74 -28.96
N ALA A 452 -27.93 -8.57 -29.59
CA ALA A 452 -27.49 -7.31 -29.02
C ALA A 452 -28.67 -6.41 -28.64
N VAL A 453 -28.59 -5.77 -27.49
CA VAL A 453 -29.49 -4.70 -27.06
C VAL A 453 -28.68 -3.45 -26.73
N VAL A 454 -29.16 -2.30 -27.18
CA VAL A 454 -28.48 -1.00 -27.08
C VAL A 454 -29.32 -0.08 -26.20
N TYR A 455 -28.67 0.61 -25.27
CA TYR A 455 -29.28 1.54 -24.33
C TYR A 455 -28.62 2.92 -24.39
N GLY A 456 -29.43 3.97 -24.32
CA GLY A 456 -29.02 5.38 -24.28
C GLY A 456 -28.32 5.94 -25.54
N TYR A 457 -27.70 5.11 -26.39
CA TYR A 457 -27.11 5.56 -27.64
C TYR A 457 -28.16 5.94 -28.71
N ASP A 458 -27.77 6.84 -29.63
CA ASP A 458 -28.63 7.27 -30.74
C ASP A 458 -28.65 6.30 -31.95
N GLY A 459 -27.80 5.26 -31.93
CA GLY A 459 -27.74 4.23 -32.96
C GLY A 459 -28.79 3.14 -32.75
N ASN A 460 -29.46 2.71 -33.83
CA ASN A 460 -30.43 1.63 -33.76
C ASN A 460 -29.74 0.28 -34.03
N ALA A 461 -29.80 -0.62 -33.05
CA ALA A 461 -29.18 -1.95 -33.13
C ALA A 461 -29.55 -2.73 -34.41
N ASN A 462 -30.79 -2.58 -34.90
CA ASN A 462 -31.28 -3.32 -36.07
C ASN A 462 -30.71 -2.82 -37.40
N THR A 463 -30.29 -1.57 -37.49
CA THR A 463 -29.86 -0.94 -38.75
C THR A 463 -28.40 -0.52 -38.73
N ASP A 464 -27.88 -0.14 -37.57
CA ASP A 464 -26.54 0.43 -37.39
C ASP A 464 -25.57 -0.55 -36.70
N GLY A 465 -26.09 -1.68 -36.23
CA GLY A 465 -25.35 -2.77 -35.61
C GLY A 465 -24.64 -3.66 -36.63
N ARG A 466 -23.44 -4.14 -36.26
CA ARG A 466 -22.61 -5.04 -37.07
C ARG A 466 -21.91 -6.06 -36.19
N TRP A 467 -21.82 -7.28 -36.69
CA TRP A 467 -21.11 -8.39 -36.07
C TRP A 467 -19.84 -8.69 -36.86
N LEU A 468 -18.71 -8.74 -36.17
CA LEU A 468 -17.39 -8.93 -36.77
C LEU A 468 -16.75 -10.20 -36.24
N VAL A 469 -16.20 -10.99 -37.17
CA VAL A 469 -15.42 -12.21 -36.91
C VAL A 469 -14.33 -12.28 -37.99
N ASP A 470 -13.11 -12.69 -37.64
CA ASP A 470 -12.03 -12.89 -38.64
C ASP A 470 -12.19 -14.25 -39.33
N THR A 471 -12.93 -14.27 -40.44
CA THR A 471 -13.13 -15.47 -41.25
C THR A 471 -12.11 -15.61 -42.40
N SER A 472 -11.08 -14.74 -42.44
CA SER A 472 -10.11 -14.70 -43.54
C SER A 472 -9.19 -15.93 -43.62
N ASN A 473 -9.08 -16.66 -42.52
CA ASN A 473 -8.20 -17.81 -42.35
C ASN A 473 -8.85 -18.84 -41.42
N GLN A 474 -8.27 -20.05 -41.37
CA GLN A 474 -8.77 -21.12 -40.50
C GLN A 474 -8.02 -21.20 -39.16
N ASN A 475 -6.83 -20.61 -39.04
CA ASN A 475 -6.05 -20.64 -37.80
C ASN A 475 -6.85 -19.96 -36.69
N GLY A 476 -7.11 -20.62 -35.56
CA GLY A 476 -7.98 -20.15 -34.46
C GLY A 476 -7.51 -18.85 -33.77
N PRO A 477 -7.29 -18.83 -32.44
CA PRO A 477 -6.98 -17.58 -31.74
C PRO A 477 -5.76 -16.83 -32.31
N ALA A 478 -4.73 -17.57 -32.72
CA ALA A 478 -3.51 -16.99 -33.31
C ALA A 478 -3.73 -16.28 -34.66
N GLY A 479 -4.82 -16.59 -35.37
CA GLY A 479 -5.17 -15.98 -36.64
C GLY A 479 -6.27 -14.93 -36.54
N ASP A 480 -6.74 -14.58 -35.34
CA ASP A 480 -7.84 -13.64 -35.11
C ASP A 480 -7.31 -12.20 -34.95
N SER A 481 -6.99 -11.58 -36.09
CA SER A 481 -6.28 -10.28 -36.09
C SER A 481 -6.93 -9.24 -37.00
N ASN A 482 -7.86 -9.66 -37.85
CA ASN A 482 -8.53 -8.79 -38.81
C ASN A 482 -10.02 -9.14 -38.89
N PRO A 483 -10.80 -8.86 -37.83
CA PRO A 483 -12.23 -9.17 -37.82
C PRO A 483 -12.96 -8.35 -38.88
N THR A 484 -13.75 -9.02 -39.71
CA THR A 484 -14.55 -8.39 -40.77
C THR A 484 -16.04 -8.57 -40.49
N GLU A 485 -16.86 -7.67 -41.02
CA GLU A 485 -18.32 -7.76 -40.92
C GLU A 485 -18.82 -9.10 -41.50
N GLN A 486 -19.52 -9.89 -40.67
CA GLN A 486 -20.18 -11.12 -41.07
C GLN A 486 -21.71 -10.96 -41.14
N ALA A 487 -22.27 -10.05 -40.33
CA ALA A 487 -23.69 -9.75 -40.31
C ALA A 487 -23.96 -8.32 -39.85
N THR A 488 -25.15 -7.82 -40.19
CA THR A 488 -25.67 -6.54 -39.72
C THR A 488 -26.94 -6.74 -38.91
N GLY A 489 -27.32 -5.74 -38.12
CA GLY A 489 -28.47 -5.78 -37.25
C GLY A 489 -28.17 -6.32 -35.86
N ASN A 490 -29.24 -6.51 -35.07
CA ASN A 490 -29.15 -6.82 -33.66
C ASN A 490 -29.04 -8.32 -33.36
N GLU A 491 -29.24 -9.19 -34.35
CA GLU A 491 -29.12 -10.65 -34.19
C GLU A 491 -28.09 -11.22 -35.17
N TYR A 492 -27.34 -12.22 -34.74
CA TYR A 492 -26.36 -12.92 -35.56
C TYR A 492 -26.30 -14.40 -35.18
N ILE A 493 -26.36 -15.28 -36.16
CA ILE A 493 -26.07 -16.71 -35.98
C ILE A 493 -24.61 -16.93 -36.39
N ILE A 494 -23.80 -17.43 -35.44
CA ILE A 494 -22.33 -17.53 -35.58
C ILE A 494 -21.97 -18.58 -36.61
N GLY A 495 -21.71 -18.13 -37.83
CA GLY A 495 -21.77 -19.04 -38.96
C GLY A 495 -23.15 -19.68 -39.08
N VAL A 496 -23.40 -20.37 -40.18
CA VAL A 496 -24.61 -21.17 -40.31
C VAL A 496 -24.15 -22.51 -40.80
N ARG A 497 -24.46 -23.56 -40.02
CA ARG A 497 -24.19 -24.92 -40.45
C ARG A 497 -24.85 -25.11 -41.81
N ALA A 498 -24.07 -25.59 -42.77
CA ALA A 498 -24.51 -25.68 -44.16
C ALA A 498 -25.90 -26.34 -44.27
N GLN A 499 -26.88 -25.59 -44.79
CA GLN A 499 -28.18 -26.15 -45.18
C GLN A 499 -28.02 -26.63 -46.62
N GLY A 500 -27.62 -27.88 -46.78
CA GLY A 500 -27.30 -28.53 -48.04
C GLY A 500 -28.23 -29.70 -48.38
N ASN A 501 -28.07 -30.26 -49.58
CA ASN A 501 -28.69 -31.54 -49.92
C ASN A 501 -27.91 -32.65 -49.21
N ASP A 502 -28.62 -33.37 -48.34
CA ASP A 502 -28.21 -34.68 -47.86
C ASP A 502 -28.02 -35.63 -49.05
N SER A 503 -26.76 -35.81 -49.45
CA SER A 503 -26.33 -36.54 -50.66
C SER A 503 -26.48 -38.04 -50.48
N ASN A 504 -26.51 -38.52 -49.23
CA ASN A 504 -26.51 -39.92 -48.89
C ASN A 504 -27.87 -40.41 -48.33
N GLY A 505 -28.81 -39.48 -48.08
CA GLY A 505 -30.18 -39.74 -47.66
C GLY A 505 -30.34 -40.12 -46.18
N ASN A 506 -29.36 -39.80 -45.31
CA ASN A 506 -29.38 -40.13 -43.88
C ASN A 506 -30.20 -39.17 -43.00
N GLY A 507 -30.73 -38.08 -43.58
CA GLY A 507 -31.52 -37.07 -42.91
C GLY A 507 -30.73 -35.96 -42.21
N VAL A 508 -29.41 -35.89 -42.40
CA VAL A 508 -28.54 -34.83 -41.85
C VAL A 508 -27.57 -34.32 -42.92
N VAL A 509 -27.01 -33.12 -42.71
CA VAL A 509 -25.90 -32.62 -43.54
C VAL A 509 -24.60 -32.82 -42.77
N ASP A 510 -23.71 -33.69 -43.24
CA ASP A 510 -22.48 -34.09 -42.56
C ASP A 510 -21.20 -33.77 -43.37
N ASP A 511 -20.02 -34.18 -42.88
CA ASP A 511 -18.76 -33.92 -43.60
C ASP A 511 -18.67 -34.67 -44.94
N TYR A 512 -19.44 -35.75 -45.13
CA TYR A 512 -19.55 -36.43 -46.42
C TYR A 512 -20.26 -35.53 -47.44
N ASP A 513 -21.37 -34.91 -47.05
CA ASP A 513 -22.09 -33.98 -47.91
C ASP A 513 -21.25 -32.76 -48.28
N TRP A 514 -20.50 -32.24 -47.29
CA TRP A 514 -19.55 -31.16 -47.51
C TRP A 514 -18.48 -31.52 -48.55
N ALA A 515 -17.90 -32.72 -48.44
CA ALA A 515 -16.85 -33.20 -49.33
C ALA A 515 -17.32 -33.42 -50.77
N VAL A 516 -18.58 -33.83 -50.95
CA VAL A 516 -19.13 -34.18 -52.26
C VAL A 516 -19.68 -32.95 -53.00
N GLN A 517 -20.32 -32.02 -52.30
CA GLN A 517 -21.06 -30.92 -52.95
C GLN A 517 -20.39 -29.55 -52.84
N GLY A 518 -19.50 -29.34 -51.86
CA GLY A 518 -18.90 -28.02 -51.57
C GLY A 518 -19.94 -27.04 -51.00
N HIS A 519 -19.84 -26.74 -49.71
CA HIS A 519 -20.77 -25.82 -49.03
C HIS A 519 -20.21 -24.40 -48.92
N VAL A 520 -21.12 -23.43 -48.69
CA VAL A 520 -20.82 -22.00 -48.69
C VAL A 520 -20.15 -21.53 -47.39
N VAL A 521 -20.40 -22.22 -46.27
CA VAL A 521 -19.84 -21.89 -44.95
C VAL A 521 -19.05 -23.08 -44.43
N ASP A 522 -17.83 -22.83 -43.98
CA ASP A 522 -16.91 -23.81 -43.42
C ASP A 522 -16.61 -23.40 -41.98
N ALA A 523 -17.00 -24.25 -41.02
CA ALA A 523 -16.94 -23.97 -39.59
C ALA A 523 -15.53 -23.57 -39.12
N ARG A 524 -14.49 -24.05 -39.81
CA ARG A 524 -13.08 -23.83 -39.44
C ARG A 524 -12.65 -22.36 -39.51
N HIS A 525 -13.35 -21.54 -40.29
CA HIS A 525 -13.11 -20.10 -40.32
C HIS A 525 -13.65 -19.36 -39.09
N PHE A 526 -14.42 -20.04 -38.24
CA PHE A 526 -15.07 -19.46 -37.06
C PHE A 526 -14.51 -20.06 -35.77
N ILE A 527 -14.24 -21.36 -35.73
CA ILE A 527 -13.79 -22.04 -34.51
C ILE A 527 -12.49 -21.41 -34.00
N GLY A 528 -12.50 -20.99 -32.73
CA GLY A 528 -11.36 -20.35 -32.10
C GLY A 528 -11.26 -18.84 -32.32
N LYS A 529 -12.24 -18.21 -32.98
CA LYS A 529 -12.29 -16.75 -33.20
C LYS A 529 -13.15 -16.03 -32.16
N GLY A 530 -12.86 -14.77 -31.89
CA GLY A 530 -13.72 -13.88 -31.13
C GLY A 530 -14.91 -13.39 -31.96
N VAL A 531 -15.94 -12.92 -31.27
CA VAL A 531 -17.08 -12.21 -31.88
C VAL A 531 -17.15 -10.81 -31.28
N GLN A 532 -17.11 -9.80 -32.14
CA GLN A 532 -17.27 -8.42 -31.74
C GLN A 532 -18.60 -7.87 -32.29
N TYR A 533 -19.34 -7.16 -31.46
CA TYR A 533 -20.47 -6.35 -31.92
C TYR A 533 -20.07 -4.88 -31.92
N CYS A 534 -20.34 -4.18 -33.01
CA CYS A 534 -20.11 -2.75 -33.14
C CYS A 534 -21.39 -2.03 -33.54
N LEU A 535 -21.68 -0.93 -32.87
CA LEU A 535 -22.75 0.00 -33.18
C LEU A 535 -22.15 1.29 -33.75
N ASN A 536 -22.61 1.73 -34.92
CA ASN A 536 -22.34 3.11 -35.33
C ASN A 536 -23.36 4.05 -34.71
N THR A 537 -22.88 5.04 -33.98
CA THR A 537 -23.71 6.12 -33.44
C THR A 537 -23.52 7.38 -34.28
N GLN A 538 -24.50 8.28 -34.28
CA GLN A 538 -24.38 9.55 -35.00
C GLN A 538 -23.54 10.54 -34.21
N SER A 539 -23.73 10.57 -32.89
CA SER A 539 -23.14 11.58 -32.00
C SER A 539 -21.85 11.14 -31.31
N TYR A 540 -21.57 9.84 -31.21
CA TYR A 540 -20.54 9.29 -30.31
C TYR A 540 -19.51 8.38 -31.00
N GLY A 541 -19.54 8.28 -32.33
CA GLY A 541 -18.67 7.40 -33.12
C GLY A 541 -19.05 5.91 -33.02
N THR A 542 -18.16 5.02 -33.44
CA THR A 542 -18.41 3.58 -33.38
C THR A 542 -18.11 3.05 -31.96
N LYS A 543 -19.07 2.33 -31.39
CA LYS A 543 -18.96 1.67 -30.07
C LYS A 543 -18.92 0.17 -30.27
N CYS A 544 -17.92 -0.51 -29.72
CA CYS A 544 -17.77 -1.95 -29.92
C CYS A 544 -17.55 -2.69 -28.60
N VAL A 545 -18.09 -3.90 -28.51
CA VAL A 545 -17.98 -4.80 -27.35
C VAL A 545 -17.68 -6.22 -27.80
N SER A 546 -16.98 -7.00 -26.98
CA SER A 546 -16.72 -8.43 -27.25
C SER A 546 -17.83 -9.28 -26.65
N ALA A 547 -18.28 -10.32 -27.38
CA ALA A 547 -19.25 -11.28 -26.86
C ALA A 547 -18.74 -12.05 -25.65
N ALA A 548 -17.42 -12.23 -25.52
CA ALA A 548 -16.81 -12.93 -24.41
C ALA A 548 -16.94 -12.19 -23.06
N ASP A 549 -17.15 -10.87 -23.09
CA ASP A 549 -17.16 -9.99 -21.91
C ASP A 549 -18.50 -10.04 -21.14
N PHE A 550 -19.51 -10.74 -21.66
CA PHE A 550 -20.85 -10.78 -21.08
C PHE A 550 -21.17 -12.16 -20.49
N ASP A 551 -21.58 -12.17 -19.22
CA ASP A 551 -22.04 -13.38 -18.52
C ASP A 551 -23.34 -13.94 -19.13
N SER A 552 -24.16 -13.07 -19.73
CA SER A 552 -25.38 -13.46 -20.46
C SER A 552 -25.10 -14.10 -21.82
N VAL A 553 -23.85 -14.12 -22.27
CA VAL A 553 -23.39 -14.95 -23.38
C VAL A 553 -22.82 -16.24 -22.78
N SER A 554 -23.55 -17.32 -22.95
CA SER A 554 -23.15 -18.64 -22.46
C SER A 554 -22.13 -19.33 -23.36
N GLY A 555 -21.47 -20.36 -22.84
CA GLY A 555 -20.56 -21.20 -23.61
C GLY A 555 -19.30 -20.49 -24.07
N GLY A 556 -18.74 -20.94 -25.18
CA GLY A 556 -17.43 -20.53 -25.67
C GLY A 556 -16.32 -21.50 -25.27
N LEU A 557 -15.31 -21.59 -26.12
CA LEU A 557 -14.15 -22.45 -25.96
C LEU A 557 -13.10 -21.69 -25.15
N LEU A 558 -12.56 -22.32 -24.09
CA LEU A 558 -11.37 -21.79 -23.43
C LEU A 558 -10.14 -22.24 -24.20
N THR A 559 -9.31 -21.30 -24.61
CA THR A 559 -8.06 -21.60 -25.33
C THR A 559 -6.82 -21.17 -24.59
N ASP A 560 -6.96 -20.37 -23.53
CA ASP A 560 -5.84 -19.88 -22.72
C ASP A 560 -5.89 -20.47 -21.29
N ALA A 561 -4.95 -21.35 -20.99
CA ALA A 561 -4.82 -21.98 -19.67
C ALA A 561 -4.47 -20.99 -18.55
N SER A 562 -4.06 -19.76 -18.88
CA SER A 562 -3.76 -18.70 -17.92
C SER A 562 -4.93 -17.74 -17.66
N ASN A 563 -5.93 -17.69 -18.55
CA ASN A 563 -7.04 -16.75 -18.46
C ASN A 563 -8.38 -17.35 -18.93
N ALA A 564 -9.27 -17.64 -17.99
CA ALA A 564 -10.60 -18.19 -18.28
C ALA A 564 -11.58 -17.17 -18.89
N ALA A 565 -11.31 -15.87 -18.83
CA ALA A 565 -12.17 -14.83 -19.42
C ALA A 565 -12.04 -14.79 -20.96
N LEU A 566 -10.96 -15.33 -21.53
CA LEU A 566 -10.75 -15.40 -22.97
C LEU A 566 -11.51 -16.58 -23.57
N ARG A 567 -12.79 -16.34 -23.87
CA ARG A 567 -13.67 -17.29 -24.56
C ARG A 567 -13.75 -16.95 -26.04
N VAL A 568 -13.69 -17.98 -26.87
CA VAL A 568 -13.82 -17.88 -28.34
C VAL A 568 -14.94 -18.79 -28.84
N ILE A 569 -15.32 -18.65 -30.11
CA ILE A 569 -16.34 -19.50 -30.72
C ILE A 569 -15.94 -20.97 -30.58
N GLU A 570 -16.76 -21.75 -29.89
CA GLU A 570 -16.58 -23.20 -29.78
C GLU A 570 -17.18 -23.96 -30.97
N PRO A 571 -16.66 -25.18 -31.26
CA PRO A 571 -17.37 -26.12 -32.13
C PRO A 571 -18.76 -26.42 -31.59
N ILE A 572 -19.61 -27.01 -32.43
CA ILE A 572 -20.91 -27.54 -31.98
C ILE A 572 -20.66 -28.41 -30.75
N ARG A 573 -21.14 -27.98 -29.58
CA ARG A 573 -20.73 -28.55 -28.30
C ARG A 573 -21.28 -29.96 -28.15
N ILE A 574 -22.53 -30.14 -28.56
CA ILE A 574 -23.28 -31.39 -28.43
C ILE A 574 -23.81 -31.81 -29.80
N VAL A 575 -23.51 -33.05 -30.17
CA VAL A 575 -24.12 -33.73 -31.33
C VAL A 575 -25.15 -34.74 -30.83
N ASP A 576 -26.41 -34.53 -31.16
CA ASP A 576 -27.48 -35.50 -30.92
C ASP A 576 -27.47 -36.61 -31.99
N PHE A 577 -27.44 -37.87 -31.54
CA PHE A 577 -27.45 -39.04 -32.41
C PHE A 577 -28.22 -40.20 -31.77
N ASN A 578 -29.27 -40.67 -32.45
CA ASN A 578 -30.07 -41.84 -32.04
C ASN A 578 -30.53 -41.84 -30.56
N GLY A 579 -30.90 -40.67 -30.03
CA GLY A 579 -31.36 -40.50 -28.64
C GLY A 579 -30.24 -40.36 -27.60
N TYR A 580 -29.02 -40.09 -28.05
CA TYR A 580 -27.86 -39.81 -27.20
C TYR A 580 -27.19 -38.51 -27.61
N LYS A 581 -26.53 -37.88 -26.65
CA LYS A 581 -25.73 -36.66 -26.82
C LYS A 581 -24.27 -37.01 -26.76
N TYR A 582 -23.50 -36.54 -27.74
CA TYR A 582 -22.05 -36.64 -27.75
C TYR A 582 -21.44 -35.27 -27.59
N HIS A 583 -20.56 -35.12 -26.60
CA HIS A 583 -19.86 -33.86 -26.34
C HIS A 583 -18.58 -33.77 -27.18
N ARG A 584 -18.25 -32.56 -27.65
CA ARG A 584 -16.97 -32.28 -28.29
C ARG A 584 -15.77 -32.62 -27.38
N PRO A 585 -14.57 -32.80 -27.92
CA PRO A 585 -13.37 -32.89 -27.09
C PRO A 585 -13.15 -31.63 -26.24
N LEU A 586 -12.39 -31.80 -25.16
CA LEU A 586 -11.97 -30.71 -24.28
C LEU A 586 -10.68 -30.08 -24.78
N THR A 587 -10.46 -28.80 -24.48
CA THR A 587 -9.17 -28.14 -24.64
C THR A 587 -8.29 -28.36 -23.40
N GLN A 588 -6.99 -28.13 -23.55
CA GLN A 588 -6.08 -28.10 -22.42
C GLN A 588 -6.51 -27.05 -21.38
N ALA A 589 -6.91 -25.85 -21.82
CA ALA A 589 -7.33 -24.77 -20.93
C ALA A 589 -8.55 -25.16 -20.09
N GLU A 590 -9.50 -25.90 -20.66
CA GLU A 590 -10.67 -26.44 -19.94
C GLU A 590 -10.29 -27.45 -18.85
N THR A 591 -9.19 -28.20 -19.03
CA THR A 591 -8.67 -29.12 -17.98
C THR A 591 -7.94 -28.39 -16.84
N VAL A 592 -7.56 -27.13 -17.06
CA VAL A 592 -6.93 -26.26 -16.06
C VAL A 592 -7.99 -25.44 -15.32
N HIS A 593 -8.89 -24.79 -16.06
CA HIS A 593 -9.99 -23.96 -15.52
C HIS A 593 -11.22 -24.80 -15.17
N LYS A 594 -11.04 -25.76 -14.27
CA LYS A 594 -12.06 -26.75 -13.90
C LYS A 594 -13.35 -26.13 -13.32
N GLY A 595 -13.31 -24.87 -12.88
CA GLY A 595 -14.46 -24.12 -12.39
C GLY A 595 -15.49 -23.74 -13.46
N GLU A 596 -15.14 -23.77 -14.75
CA GLU A 596 -16.05 -23.36 -15.83
C GLU A 596 -16.89 -24.53 -16.39
N LEU A 597 -16.41 -25.76 -16.24
CA LEU A 597 -17.08 -26.97 -16.70
C LEU A 597 -17.33 -27.93 -15.53
N GLY A 598 -16.29 -28.62 -15.04
CA GLY A 598 -16.39 -29.60 -13.97
C GLY A 598 -15.14 -29.65 -13.09
N ALA A 599 -15.31 -29.40 -11.78
CA ALA A 599 -14.21 -29.28 -10.82
C ALA A 599 -13.32 -30.54 -10.72
N GLY A 600 -13.86 -31.70 -11.07
CA GLY A 600 -13.17 -33.00 -11.05
C GLY A 600 -12.46 -33.39 -12.34
N LEU A 601 -12.40 -32.52 -13.36
CA LEU A 601 -11.74 -32.84 -14.64
C LEU A 601 -10.27 -33.26 -14.41
N PRO A 602 -9.79 -34.35 -15.05
CA PRO A 602 -8.38 -34.73 -15.00
C PRO A 602 -7.54 -33.77 -15.85
N GLN A 603 -6.24 -33.70 -15.56
CA GLN A 603 -5.29 -33.01 -16.42
C GLN A 603 -5.15 -33.75 -17.77
N ALA A 604 -4.91 -33.00 -18.84
CA ALA A 604 -4.57 -33.58 -20.14
C ALA A 604 -3.31 -34.47 -20.00
N SER A 605 -3.37 -35.68 -20.56
CA SER A 605 -2.22 -36.61 -20.61
C SER A 605 -1.23 -36.19 -21.70
N GLU A 606 -1.75 -35.72 -22.83
CA GLU A 606 -0.99 -35.13 -23.93
C GLU A 606 -1.79 -33.95 -24.52
N ILE A 607 -1.16 -33.16 -25.38
CA ILE A 607 -1.76 -31.98 -26.03
C ILE A 607 -1.67 -32.15 -27.55
N LEU A 608 -2.76 -31.84 -28.24
CA LEU A 608 -2.83 -31.80 -29.70
C LEU A 608 -3.10 -30.37 -30.15
N ALA A 609 -2.10 -29.74 -30.75
CA ALA A 609 -2.31 -28.49 -31.46
C ALA A 609 -3.04 -28.76 -32.78
N ALA A 610 -4.28 -28.28 -32.89
CA ALA A 610 -5.06 -28.33 -34.13
C ALA A 610 -5.88 -27.04 -34.26
N ASN A 611 -5.84 -26.43 -35.44
CA ASN A 611 -6.46 -25.14 -35.71
C ASN A 611 -5.97 -24.01 -34.78
N GLY A 612 -4.71 -24.07 -34.30
CA GLY A 612 -4.18 -23.12 -33.32
C GLY A 612 -4.80 -23.22 -31.92
N ILE A 613 -5.48 -24.33 -31.62
CA ILE A 613 -6.06 -24.65 -30.32
C ILE A 613 -5.36 -25.89 -29.76
N ASP A 614 -5.02 -25.84 -28.48
CA ASP A 614 -4.45 -26.97 -27.74
C ASP A 614 -5.58 -27.85 -27.18
N TRP A 615 -5.82 -28.98 -27.84
CA TRP A 615 -6.82 -29.97 -27.44
C TRP A 615 -6.24 -30.95 -26.41
N ALA A 616 -7.06 -31.33 -25.43
CA ALA A 616 -6.68 -32.28 -24.39
C ALA A 616 -6.88 -33.72 -24.86
N LEU A 617 -5.83 -34.54 -24.70
CA LEU A 617 -5.86 -35.97 -24.93
C LEU A 617 -5.74 -36.68 -23.60
N PHE A 618 -6.41 -37.83 -23.46
CA PHE A 618 -6.45 -38.55 -22.20
C PHE A 618 -6.09 -40.01 -22.40
N ALA A 619 -5.06 -40.47 -21.70
CA ALA A 619 -4.71 -41.88 -21.63
C ALA A 619 -5.83 -42.69 -20.97
N GLN A 620 -5.87 -43.99 -21.28
CA GLN A 620 -6.85 -44.90 -20.68
C GLN A 620 -6.51 -45.18 -19.22
N ILE A 621 -5.22 -45.42 -18.95
CA ILE A 621 -4.65 -45.58 -17.62
C ILE A 621 -3.25 -44.99 -17.59
N THR A 622 -3.00 -44.07 -16.66
CA THR A 622 -1.66 -43.52 -16.40
C THR A 622 -1.48 -43.36 -14.90
N ASN A 623 -0.36 -43.88 -14.34
CA ASN A 623 -0.07 -43.85 -12.90
C ASN A 623 -1.20 -44.39 -12.00
N GLY A 624 -1.99 -45.34 -12.50
CA GLY A 624 -3.12 -45.93 -11.78
C GLY A 624 -4.41 -45.09 -11.84
N GLU A 625 -4.39 -43.90 -12.43
CA GLU A 625 -5.56 -43.06 -12.69
C GLU A 625 -6.20 -43.42 -14.04
N LYS A 626 -7.48 -43.04 -14.21
CA LYS A 626 -8.29 -43.33 -15.41
C LYS A 626 -8.71 -42.03 -16.12
N PRO A 627 -7.77 -41.24 -16.66
CA PRO A 627 -8.09 -39.90 -17.14
C PRO A 627 -9.14 -39.89 -18.27
N ALA A 628 -9.13 -40.84 -19.19
CA ALA A 628 -10.16 -40.94 -20.24
C ALA A 628 -11.58 -41.17 -19.69
N LEU A 629 -11.73 -41.99 -18.65
CA LEU A 629 -13.03 -42.20 -17.99
C LEU A 629 -13.45 -40.95 -17.20
N ASN A 630 -12.50 -40.39 -16.43
CA ASN A 630 -12.75 -39.30 -15.51
C ASN A 630 -13.03 -37.98 -16.25
N SER A 631 -12.49 -37.77 -17.45
CA SER A 631 -12.83 -36.60 -18.28
C SER A 631 -14.30 -36.59 -18.68
N CYS A 632 -14.94 -37.76 -18.81
CA CYS A 632 -16.37 -37.86 -19.03
C CYS A 632 -17.19 -37.84 -17.75
N ARG A 633 -16.82 -38.63 -16.74
CA ARG A 633 -17.59 -38.70 -15.48
C ARG A 633 -17.62 -37.36 -14.72
N ASN A 634 -16.60 -36.53 -14.91
CA ASN A 634 -16.47 -35.24 -14.24
C ASN A 634 -16.62 -34.04 -15.20
N LEU A 635 -17.24 -34.24 -16.38
CA LEU A 635 -17.34 -33.23 -17.42
C LEU A 635 -18.03 -31.94 -16.95
N TYR A 636 -19.07 -32.05 -16.12
CA TYR A 636 -19.80 -30.91 -15.55
C TYR A 636 -19.88 -30.98 -14.01
N GLN A 637 -19.92 -29.82 -13.36
CA GLN A 637 -19.94 -29.68 -11.89
C GLN A 637 -21.09 -30.44 -11.22
N ASP A 638 -22.27 -30.47 -11.84
CA ASP A 638 -23.46 -31.13 -11.30
C ASP A 638 -23.43 -32.67 -11.43
N GLY A 639 -22.30 -33.24 -11.89
CA GLY A 639 -22.11 -34.69 -11.98
C GLY A 639 -23.06 -35.35 -12.98
N GLY A 640 -23.28 -34.71 -14.12
CA GLY A 640 -24.18 -35.20 -15.17
C GLY A 640 -23.88 -36.64 -15.63
N ASP A 641 -24.85 -37.30 -16.27
CA ASP A 641 -24.74 -38.70 -16.68
C ASP A 641 -23.95 -38.86 -17.98
N TRP A 642 -22.69 -38.44 -17.94
CA TRP A 642 -21.74 -38.50 -19.06
C TRP A 642 -20.83 -39.71 -18.91
N HIS A 643 -20.60 -40.42 -19.99
CA HIS A 643 -19.89 -41.70 -19.99
C HIS A 643 -18.83 -41.75 -21.09
N LEU A 644 -17.82 -42.60 -20.88
CA LEU A 644 -16.88 -42.94 -21.94
C LEU A 644 -17.56 -43.93 -22.91
N PRO A 645 -17.69 -43.62 -24.22
CA PRO A 645 -18.47 -44.41 -25.16
C PRO A 645 -17.85 -45.77 -25.46
N ILE A 646 -18.69 -46.70 -25.91
CA ILE A 646 -18.30 -48.04 -26.38
C ILE A 646 -18.16 -48.01 -27.91
N SER A 647 -17.13 -48.67 -28.44
CA SER A 647 -16.94 -48.85 -29.88
C SER A 647 -17.23 -50.28 -30.35
N GLN A 648 -17.05 -51.28 -29.49
CA GLN A 648 -17.23 -52.70 -29.83
C GLN A 648 -18.26 -53.35 -28.90
N PHE A 649 -19.36 -53.84 -29.47
CA PHE A 649 -20.50 -54.37 -28.71
C PHE A 649 -20.54 -55.91 -28.64
N THR A 650 -19.83 -56.59 -29.54
CA THR A 650 -19.79 -58.05 -29.58
C THR A 650 -18.72 -58.58 -28.65
N ALA A 651 -19.14 -59.26 -27.58
CA ALA A 651 -18.23 -59.97 -26.68
C ALA A 651 -17.45 -61.06 -27.45
N GLY A 652 -16.14 -61.13 -27.22
CA GLY A 652 -15.25 -62.10 -27.86
C GLY A 652 -13.85 -61.54 -27.99
N LYS A 653 -13.55 -60.89 -29.12
CA LYS A 653 -12.26 -60.20 -29.32
C LYS A 653 -12.09 -59.02 -28.36
N TYR A 654 -13.18 -58.36 -27.98
CA TYR A 654 -13.20 -57.22 -27.08
C TYR A 654 -14.10 -57.48 -25.87
N VAL A 655 -13.74 -56.86 -24.75
CA VAL A 655 -14.61 -56.55 -23.63
C VAL A 655 -15.28 -55.22 -23.95
N PRO A 656 -16.62 -55.17 -24.17
CA PRO A 656 -17.30 -53.96 -24.64
C PRO A 656 -17.13 -52.74 -23.73
N ASN A 657 -17.35 -52.92 -22.43
CA ASN A 657 -17.21 -51.86 -21.42
C ASN A 657 -16.26 -52.33 -20.33
N TYR A 658 -15.00 -51.90 -20.40
CA TYR A 658 -14.03 -52.25 -19.37
C TYR A 658 -14.33 -51.57 -18.03
N TYR A 659 -14.87 -50.34 -18.08
CA TYR A 659 -15.10 -49.48 -16.91
C TYR A 659 -16.49 -49.68 -16.28
N GLU A 660 -17.17 -50.80 -16.54
CA GLU A 660 -18.49 -51.09 -15.98
C GLU A 660 -18.48 -51.07 -14.43
N ALA A 661 -17.46 -51.68 -13.82
CA ALA A 661 -17.27 -51.69 -12.37
C ALA A 661 -16.92 -50.30 -11.80
N ASP A 662 -16.46 -49.38 -12.64
CA ASP A 662 -16.15 -47.99 -12.28
C ASP A 662 -17.33 -47.05 -12.49
N GLY A 663 -18.53 -47.58 -12.75
CA GLY A 663 -19.75 -46.81 -12.94
C GLY A 663 -19.93 -46.24 -14.35
N ASN A 664 -19.16 -46.69 -15.34
CA ASN A 664 -19.38 -46.28 -16.73
C ASN A 664 -20.61 -47.00 -17.31
N GLN A 665 -21.64 -46.25 -17.72
CA GLN A 665 -22.91 -46.79 -18.26
C GLN A 665 -23.31 -46.14 -19.60
N PRO A 666 -22.44 -46.15 -20.63
CA PRO A 666 -22.74 -45.62 -21.96
C PRO A 666 -23.82 -46.46 -22.69
N PRO A 667 -24.36 -46.00 -23.84
CA PRO A 667 -25.28 -46.77 -24.67
C PRO A 667 -24.89 -48.25 -24.83
N ALA A 668 -25.86 -49.15 -24.67
CA ALA A 668 -25.68 -50.61 -24.73
C ALA A 668 -25.93 -51.23 -26.12
N SER A 669 -26.17 -50.41 -27.16
CA SER A 669 -26.46 -50.87 -28.53
C SER A 669 -25.44 -50.36 -29.53
N SER A 670 -25.05 -51.22 -30.47
CA SER A 670 -24.14 -50.84 -31.56
C SER A 670 -24.71 -49.76 -32.49
N ALA A 671 -26.04 -49.56 -32.49
CA ALA A 671 -26.70 -48.46 -33.21
C ALA A 671 -26.27 -47.08 -32.68
N ASN A 672 -25.86 -47.01 -31.41
CA ASN A 672 -25.44 -45.80 -30.71
C ASN A 672 -23.95 -45.89 -30.37
N SER A 673 -23.19 -46.59 -31.22
CA SER A 673 -21.74 -46.72 -31.07
C SER A 673 -21.05 -45.49 -31.62
N MET A 674 -19.88 -45.19 -31.06
CA MET A 674 -19.00 -44.16 -31.63
C MET A 674 -18.63 -44.45 -33.09
N ILE A 675 -18.52 -45.72 -33.49
CA ILE A 675 -18.29 -46.11 -34.89
C ILE A 675 -19.48 -45.70 -35.78
N LYS A 676 -20.71 -45.86 -35.30
CA LYS A 676 -21.92 -45.47 -36.03
C LYS A 676 -22.05 -43.95 -36.13
N LEU A 677 -21.81 -43.24 -35.03
CA LEU A 677 -21.75 -41.77 -35.01
C LEU A 677 -20.80 -41.24 -36.09
N THR A 678 -19.57 -41.77 -36.14
CA THR A 678 -18.60 -41.37 -37.16
C THR A 678 -19.11 -41.62 -38.58
N LYS A 679 -19.64 -42.82 -38.86
CA LYS A 679 -20.10 -43.20 -40.20
C LYS A 679 -21.29 -42.39 -40.70
N GLU A 680 -22.18 -42.00 -39.80
CA GLU A 680 -23.51 -41.49 -40.17
C GLU A 680 -23.70 -40.01 -39.90
N LEU A 681 -22.94 -39.38 -38.99
CA LEU A 681 -23.10 -37.95 -38.68
C LEU A 681 -21.83 -37.13 -38.86
N ILE A 682 -20.65 -37.70 -38.64
CA ILE A 682 -19.42 -36.91 -38.56
C ILE A 682 -18.63 -37.01 -39.86
N SER A 683 -18.01 -38.15 -40.19
CA SER A 683 -17.25 -38.29 -41.43
C SER A 683 -17.11 -39.74 -41.88
N ASN A 684 -17.47 -39.98 -43.14
CA ASN A 684 -17.22 -41.24 -43.85
C ASN A 684 -16.24 -41.06 -45.02
N VAL A 685 -15.54 -39.92 -45.09
CA VAL A 685 -14.64 -39.53 -46.17
C VAL A 685 -13.24 -39.24 -45.65
N ASP A 686 -12.25 -39.39 -46.52
CA ASP A 686 -10.89 -38.96 -46.23
C ASP A 686 -10.78 -37.46 -46.50
N LEU A 687 -10.68 -36.66 -45.43
CA LEU A 687 -10.47 -35.22 -45.51
C LEU A 687 -9.09 -34.90 -44.94
N GLU A 688 -8.20 -34.36 -45.78
CA GLU A 688 -6.90 -33.80 -45.38
C GLU A 688 -7.08 -32.46 -44.66
N VAL A 689 -7.84 -32.47 -43.57
CA VAL A 689 -8.18 -31.31 -42.73
C VAL A 689 -7.85 -31.59 -41.26
N GLU A 690 -7.87 -30.57 -40.42
CA GLU A 690 -7.64 -30.74 -38.97
C GLU A 690 -8.96 -30.88 -38.20
N LEU A 691 -9.95 -30.04 -38.51
CA LEU A 691 -11.27 -30.07 -37.91
C LEU A 691 -12.37 -30.39 -38.93
N SER A 692 -13.52 -30.85 -38.44
CA SER A 692 -14.75 -30.99 -39.20
C SER A 692 -15.15 -29.65 -39.83
N PRO A 693 -15.38 -29.59 -41.15
CA PRO A 693 -15.91 -28.39 -41.79
C PRO A 693 -17.39 -28.10 -41.43
N VAL A 694 -18.11 -29.08 -40.86
CA VAL A 694 -19.53 -28.93 -40.47
C VAL A 694 -19.72 -28.72 -38.97
N TYR A 695 -19.00 -29.47 -38.13
CA TYR A 695 -19.19 -29.47 -36.67
C TYR A 695 -18.06 -28.76 -35.91
N GLY A 696 -16.92 -28.51 -36.54
CA GLY A 696 -15.72 -27.97 -35.90
C GLY A 696 -14.94 -28.94 -35.00
N TRP A 697 -15.33 -30.22 -34.90
CA TRP A 697 -14.62 -31.20 -34.06
C TRP A 697 -13.28 -31.64 -34.67
N PRO A 698 -12.23 -31.90 -33.89
CA PRO A 698 -10.96 -32.42 -34.42
C PRO A 698 -11.10 -33.82 -34.99
N LEU A 699 -10.86 -34.05 -36.28
CA LEU A 699 -11.14 -35.37 -36.87
C LEU A 699 -10.40 -35.80 -38.13
N GLY A 700 -9.49 -35.01 -38.72
CA GLY A 700 -8.98 -35.35 -40.05
C GLY A 700 -7.66 -36.13 -40.13
N THR A 701 -7.30 -36.54 -41.35
CA THR A 701 -6.12 -37.38 -41.64
C THR A 701 -4.79 -36.69 -41.47
N ALA A 702 -4.77 -35.36 -41.43
CA ALA A 702 -3.58 -34.59 -41.10
C ALA A 702 -3.10 -34.88 -39.67
N LEU A 703 -4.04 -35.03 -38.73
CA LEU A 703 -3.75 -35.26 -37.30
C LEU A 703 -3.40 -36.72 -37.01
N LYS A 704 -3.96 -37.68 -37.78
CA LYS A 704 -3.78 -39.13 -37.59
C LYS A 704 -4.10 -39.65 -36.18
N LEU A 705 -4.97 -38.96 -35.44
CA LEU A 705 -5.30 -39.27 -34.06
C LEU A 705 -6.73 -39.80 -33.90
N PRO A 706 -6.94 -40.94 -33.22
CA PRO A 706 -8.24 -41.54 -33.01
C PRO A 706 -8.91 -41.05 -31.72
N TYR A 707 -10.17 -41.43 -31.56
CA TYR A 707 -10.98 -41.21 -30.36
C TYR A 707 -11.00 -42.46 -29.46
N GLY A 708 -10.88 -42.25 -28.14
CA GLY A 708 -10.84 -43.29 -27.13
C GLY A 708 -12.22 -43.87 -26.82
N SER A 709 -12.26 -45.18 -26.55
CA SER A 709 -13.48 -45.87 -26.13
C SER A 709 -13.24 -46.70 -24.86
N ALA A 710 -14.33 -47.10 -24.19
CA ALA A 710 -14.30 -48.04 -23.07
C ALA A 710 -14.05 -49.51 -23.49
N SER A 711 -13.98 -49.80 -24.79
CA SER A 711 -13.80 -51.17 -25.29
C SER A 711 -12.34 -51.60 -25.25
N ARG A 712 -12.05 -52.73 -24.60
CA ARG A 712 -10.67 -53.24 -24.41
C ARG A 712 -10.48 -54.60 -25.07
N LEU A 713 -9.29 -54.90 -25.60
CA LEU A 713 -9.01 -56.24 -26.11
C LEU A 713 -9.13 -57.29 -24.99
N ALA A 714 -9.78 -58.41 -25.29
CA ALA A 714 -9.94 -59.50 -24.32
C ALA A 714 -8.65 -60.31 -24.13
N ALA A 715 -7.85 -60.45 -25.20
CA ALA A 715 -6.61 -61.22 -25.21
C ALA A 715 -5.38 -60.43 -24.75
N ASP A 716 -5.50 -59.11 -24.62
CA ASP A 716 -4.41 -58.20 -24.25
C ASP A 716 -4.98 -57.05 -23.41
N THR A 717 -4.67 -57.07 -22.12
CA THR A 717 -5.26 -56.17 -21.13
C THR A 717 -4.72 -54.75 -21.19
N GLN A 718 -3.67 -54.50 -21.98
CA GLN A 718 -3.08 -53.17 -22.13
C GLN A 718 -3.62 -52.42 -23.33
N ASN A 719 -4.41 -53.06 -24.20
CA ASN A 719 -4.79 -52.47 -25.48
C ASN A 719 -6.30 -52.15 -25.54
N TYR A 720 -6.60 -50.87 -25.79
CA TYR A 720 -7.95 -50.32 -25.87
C TYR A 720 -8.31 -49.98 -27.30
N ASN A 721 -9.56 -50.22 -27.67
CA ASN A 721 -10.05 -49.90 -28.99
C ASN A 721 -10.22 -48.39 -29.13
N VAL A 722 -9.71 -47.86 -30.23
CA VAL A 722 -9.82 -46.45 -30.59
C VAL A 722 -10.41 -46.32 -31.98
N VAL A 723 -11.25 -45.31 -32.20
CA VAL A 723 -12.01 -45.12 -33.44
C VAL A 723 -11.47 -43.91 -34.17
N ARG A 724 -11.09 -44.08 -35.43
CA ARG A 724 -10.72 -42.95 -36.28
C ARG A 724 -11.98 -42.25 -36.77
N PHE A 725 -12.05 -40.95 -36.53
CA PHE A 725 -13.12 -40.11 -37.05
C PHE A 725 -12.83 -39.64 -38.49
N TYR A 726 -11.70 -40.07 -39.06
CA TYR A 726 -11.30 -39.92 -40.46
C TYR A 726 -11.22 -41.28 -41.18
N GLN A 727 -11.36 -41.27 -42.51
CA GLN A 727 -11.18 -42.41 -43.42
C GLN A 727 -12.11 -43.61 -43.16
N ASN A 728 -13.08 -43.82 -44.07
CA ASN A 728 -13.94 -45.02 -44.14
C ASN A 728 -14.51 -45.41 -42.76
N GLY A 729 -15.16 -44.41 -42.13
CA GLY A 729 -15.46 -44.27 -40.71
C GLY A 729 -15.52 -45.57 -39.92
N GLY A 730 -14.56 -45.83 -39.04
CA GLY A 730 -14.59 -47.04 -38.20
C GLY A 730 -13.57 -48.12 -38.51
N THR A 731 -12.44 -47.78 -39.13
CA THR A 731 -11.23 -48.59 -38.91
C THR A 731 -10.76 -48.37 -37.48
N ALA A 732 -10.98 -49.38 -36.63
CA ALA A 732 -10.61 -49.31 -35.23
C ALA A 732 -9.21 -49.89 -35.04
N ASN A 733 -8.31 -49.10 -34.48
CA ASN A 733 -7.00 -49.55 -34.04
C ASN A 733 -7.07 -49.91 -32.56
N ASN A 734 -5.94 -50.37 -32.00
CA ASN A 734 -5.78 -50.43 -30.56
C ASN A 734 -4.62 -49.54 -30.15
N TYR A 735 -4.82 -48.79 -29.07
CA TYR A 735 -3.80 -48.01 -28.39
C TYR A 735 -3.47 -48.71 -27.07
N THR A 736 -2.21 -48.64 -26.66
CA THR A 736 -1.83 -49.08 -25.32
C THR A 736 -2.46 -48.16 -24.27
N GLU A 737 -2.53 -48.61 -23.02
CA GLU A 737 -3.24 -47.90 -21.96
C GLU A 737 -2.67 -46.50 -21.66
N GLU A 738 -1.38 -46.29 -21.91
CA GLU A 738 -0.67 -45.02 -21.73
C GLU A 738 -0.81 -44.06 -22.93
N GLN A 739 -1.15 -44.55 -24.12
CA GLN A 739 -1.34 -43.69 -25.29
C GLN A 739 -2.63 -42.89 -25.16
N ALA A 740 -2.56 -41.57 -25.38
CA ALA A 740 -3.67 -40.66 -25.17
C ALA A 740 -4.43 -40.36 -26.48
N PRO A 741 -5.66 -40.88 -26.67
CA PRO A 741 -6.56 -40.42 -27.73
C PRO A 741 -7.35 -39.16 -27.33
N LEU A 742 -8.03 -38.56 -28.30
CA LEU A 742 -9.12 -37.61 -28.04
C LEU A 742 -10.29 -38.31 -27.38
N ILE A 743 -11.06 -37.62 -26.55
CA ILE A 743 -12.23 -38.18 -25.88
C ILE A 743 -13.47 -37.38 -26.26
N THR A 744 -14.50 -38.09 -26.71
CA THR A 744 -15.88 -37.60 -26.77
C THR A 744 -16.67 -38.35 -25.70
N CYS A 745 -17.48 -37.61 -24.95
CA CYS A 745 -18.30 -38.18 -23.88
C CYS A 745 -19.73 -38.35 -24.36
N VAL A 746 -20.43 -39.37 -23.87
CA VAL A 746 -21.81 -39.68 -24.27
C VAL A 746 -22.77 -39.64 -23.09
N SER A 747 -23.95 -39.06 -23.28
CA SER A 747 -25.05 -39.05 -22.32
C SER A 747 -26.37 -39.42 -22.98
N LEU A 748 -27.34 -39.89 -22.20
CA LEU A 748 -28.70 -40.11 -22.67
C LEU A 748 -29.38 -38.75 -22.91
N THR A 749 -30.09 -38.61 -24.03
CA THR A 749 -31.00 -37.49 -24.20
C THR A 749 -32.15 -37.71 -23.21
N ALA A 750 -32.31 -36.84 -22.20
CA ALA A 750 -33.51 -36.85 -21.38
C ALA A 750 -34.72 -36.66 -22.30
N ASN A 751 -35.64 -37.62 -22.31
CA ASN A 751 -36.91 -37.53 -23.05
C ASN A 751 -37.77 -36.37 -22.55
#